data_AF-A0A074S1N9-F1
#
_entry.id   AF-A0A074S1N9-F1
#
_cell.length_a   1.000
_cell.length_b   1.000
_cell.length_c   1.000
_cell.angle_alpha   90.00
_cell.angle_beta   90.00
_cell.angle_gamma   90.00
#
_symmetry.space_group_name_H-M   'P 1'
#
loop_
_entity.id
_entity.type
_entity.pdbx_description
1 polymer ?
#
loop_
_entity_poly.entity_id
_entity_poly.type
_entity_poly.pdbx_seq_one_letter_code
_entity_poly.pdbx_strand_id
1 'polypeptide(L)'
;MLIIPENLGIQNITAYVTRTQAIIAHADTGGNANIYRGVYTHPGNHATVQVVIKSARVSDLESGSRKISQRTQKNLLRELTVWYYLQRNPQNNILPLLGVVYIPSSKWLCSVSEYCQLSLEAYFKHPPEKPEYIRFLKEILAGLVHMHSFDPPIAHGDLKLANVLLGFDGNVKLCDFGQARFQNDQRGLASDASTTFESTHRFMSPELFQSTQKVRPTGYSDVWAYGCVALQLLSRLRPYHTIKNDYLIPNVILSGRVPSSKPERPHAPRCLNDYLWSIIEWCWRPLEYRPTTARLFDEFNRLIDSHLIDISSLTPDRMSLDFDGDMPPWPDGIADFSGQGLSPNRKLLCRGVRAEIWIHQETVVSDQVAPKYIIKAPSPPRRLSPRKTKLDPFQYLLRRVIRERYSIQHQNIVEMLGIDTSFGLYSGLVFEFCENLSLEAYKVKHFHDRYSLINYATQILEGLSHLHTFPTPIAHGDLNPSNIMVDAQGILKLALFSLSQIAANVPQTERAVPLASHAEIVRYFSPEMLSDVAIPSIKSDMWAYGCLVFWLFANQEPYHETSREQDVVALIQKGVLPSDAQLLREEAEIDGRFRQNSRKDWLFNGISDRAEKCWSSSGWPSASDFLQFLREFPNDTDEDTAAWMSGASNLSGTIIQPPILWIHGGSTSGLWRYSTSRSKPEQNMTSITINWTKASFKRGLFRFQTEAIIKFSMSGQSRSGSSHHIAAQSSIKHEIAILTQLQHSNICFLWGYEEDTFGSPSLPAIVTEFSPNGTLREYLNRRYDLNTPARLLLMKNVLKGVDYLHEHVTQGTIVHGNLNMDKSIVVDKNGVAKLRNFEFSFQYKHTESLYGVATLIRAPVLAPAPSRWHPPEMFVEESGSDWPLLTRYTDLWATGCLLVAIFSNLEPYSGIDLPAVFSRISDKEKPYSRDACAHQGVWAVAERLWGNSTMDRISASKALEEINEYMK
;
A
#
# COMPACT_ATOMS: atom_id res chain seq x y z
N MET A 1 41.90 -17.08 40.12
CA MET A 1 42.14 -17.51 38.73
C MET A 1 41.09 -18.55 38.38
N LEU A 2 40.46 -18.43 37.21
CA LEU A 2 39.65 -19.53 36.66
C LEU A 2 40.59 -20.69 36.37
N ILE A 3 40.44 -21.80 37.09
CA ILE A 3 41.16 -23.03 36.81
C ILE A 3 40.32 -23.78 35.78
N ILE A 4 40.85 -23.96 34.58
CA ILE A 4 40.25 -24.88 33.60
C ILE A 4 40.25 -26.26 34.27
N PRO A 5 39.11 -26.95 34.37
CA PRO A 5 39.07 -28.27 34.95
C PRO A 5 40.13 -29.18 34.30
N GLU A 6 41.05 -29.78 35.08
CA GLU A 6 42.18 -30.58 34.55
C GLU A 6 41.71 -31.78 33.69
N ASN A 7 40.46 -32.21 33.87
CA ASN A 7 39.81 -33.26 33.07
C ASN A 7 39.36 -32.81 31.67
N LEU A 8 39.28 -31.50 31.42
CA LEU A 8 39.10 -30.93 30.08
C LEU A 8 40.50 -30.66 29.53
N GLY A 9 41.01 -31.56 28.67
CA GLY A 9 42.33 -31.45 28.04
C GLY A 9 42.52 -30.28 27.07
N ILE A 10 41.89 -29.13 27.34
CA ILE A 10 41.98 -27.89 26.58
C ILE A 10 43.33 -27.25 26.85
N GLN A 11 44.16 -27.12 25.82
CA GLN A 11 45.51 -26.60 25.97
C GLN A 11 45.51 -25.10 26.26
N ASN A 12 46.30 -24.69 27.26
CA ASN A 12 46.67 -23.30 27.45
C ASN A 12 47.79 -22.95 26.46
N ILE A 13 47.45 -22.17 25.46
CA ILE A 13 48.35 -21.79 24.36
C ILE A 13 48.86 -20.36 24.47
N THR A 14 48.77 -19.75 25.65
CA THR A 14 49.15 -18.33 25.88
C THR A 14 50.57 -18.02 25.42
N ALA A 15 51.52 -18.91 25.67
CA ALA A 15 52.93 -18.72 25.27
C ALA A 15 53.16 -18.76 23.75
N TYR A 16 52.15 -19.22 22.99
CA TYR A 16 52.25 -19.51 21.56
C TYR A 16 51.34 -18.62 20.71
N VAL A 17 50.58 -17.71 21.32
CA VAL A 17 49.65 -16.82 20.61
C VAL A 17 50.07 -15.37 20.79
N THR A 18 50.35 -14.71 19.68
CA THR A 18 50.63 -13.27 19.65
C THR A 18 49.41 -12.53 19.12
N ARG A 19 48.89 -11.57 19.90
CA ARG A 19 47.81 -10.67 19.48
C ARG A 19 48.37 -9.62 18.51
N THR A 20 47.78 -9.50 17.33
CA THR A 20 48.29 -8.61 16.27
C THR A 20 47.45 -7.36 16.09
N GLN A 21 46.12 -7.48 16.03
CA GLN A 21 45.20 -6.34 15.83
C GLN A 21 43.86 -6.57 16.55
N ALA A 22 43.20 -5.48 16.95
CA ALA A 22 41.78 -5.56 17.28
C ALA A 22 40.97 -5.69 15.99
N ILE A 23 40.11 -6.71 15.89
CA ILE A 23 39.18 -6.79 14.76
C ILE A 23 38.09 -5.76 15.06
N ILE A 24 38.14 -4.61 14.37
CA ILE A 24 37.00 -3.69 14.27
C ILE A 24 36.08 -4.30 13.21
N ALA A 25 35.41 -5.40 13.53
CA ALA A 25 34.34 -5.90 12.69
C ALA A 25 33.13 -5.02 12.93
N HIS A 26 32.67 -4.38 11.86
CA HIS A 26 31.44 -3.60 11.73
C HIS A 26 30.36 -4.05 12.71
N ALA A 27 30.15 -3.22 13.73
CA ALA A 27 29.08 -3.36 14.69
C ALA A 27 27.73 -2.99 14.05
N ASP A 28 27.19 -3.91 13.24
CA ASP A 28 25.75 -4.12 13.26
C ASP A 28 25.46 -5.08 14.43
N THR A 29 25.24 -4.48 15.61
CA THR A 29 24.46 -5.00 16.75
C THR A 29 24.82 -6.38 17.37
N GLY A 30 25.47 -6.37 18.54
CA GLY A 30 24.91 -7.13 19.69
C GLY A 30 25.61 -8.35 20.34
N GLY A 31 26.84 -8.75 19.99
CA GLY A 31 27.48 -9.92 20.66
C GLY A 31 28.03 -9.63 22.09
N ASN A 32 27.94 -10.57 23.04
CA ASN A 32 28.49 -10.46 24.41
C ASN A 32 30.04 -10.56 24.51
N ALA A 33 30.76 -10.52 23.38
CA ALA A 33 32.19 -10.74 23.32
C ALA A 33 32.93 -9.74 22.41
N ASN A 34 34.20 -9.51 22.73
CA ASN A 34 35.18 -8.83 21.89
C ASN A 34 35.98 -9.88 21.11
N ILE A 35 36.19 -9.63 19.82
CA ILE A 35 36.90 -10.54 18.91
C ILE A 35 38.21 -9.89 18.48
N TYR A 36 39.32 -10.63 18.59
CA TYR A 36 40.65 -10.17 18.21
C TYR A 36 41.29 -11.10 17.20
N ARG A 37 42.15 -10.55 16.33
CA ARG A 37 43.00 -11.33 15.44
C ARG A 37 44.35 -11.59 16.12
N GLY A 38 44.86 -12.79 15.94
CA GLY A 38 46.18 -13.17 16.41
C GLY A 38 46.87 -14.14 15.47
N VAL A 39 48.08 -14.51 15.86
CA VAL A 39 48.89 -15.55 15.21
C VAL A 39 49.23 -16.59 16.27
N TYR A 40 48.92 -17.86 15.98
CA TYR A 40 49.32 -19.00 16.79
C TYR A 40 50.52 -19.69 16.14
N THR A 41 51.60 -19.87 16.89
CA THR A 41 52.80 -20.59 16.47
C THR A 41 52.80 -21.97 17.10
N HIS A 42 52.64 -23.02 16.29
CA HIS A 42 52.49 -24.37 16.80
C HIS A 42 53.80 -24.85 17.48
N PRO A 43 53.74 -25.39 18.72
CA PRO A 43 54.92 -25.65 19.54
C PRO A 43 55.86 -26.72 18.98
N GLY A 44 55.35 -27.67 18.19
CA GLY A 44 56.15 -28.79 17.68
C GLY A 44 56.85 -28.55 16.34
N ASN A 45 56.28 -27.75 15.45
CA ASN A 45 56.77 -27.58 14.07
C ASN A 45 56.99 -26.12 13.66
N HIS A 46 56.79 -25.17 14.59
CA HIS A 46 56.89 -23.72 14.37
C HIS A 46 56.03 -23.15 13.24
N ALA A 47 55.05 -23.91 12.74
CA ALA A 47 54.10 -23.42 11.75
C ALA A 47 53.23 -22.32 12.37
N THR A 48 53.02 -21.23 11.64
CA THR A 48 52.17 -20.12 12.10
C THR A 48 50.81 -20.17 11.43
N VAL A 49 49.75 -19.99 12.21
CA VAL A 49 48.36 -20.00 11.73
C VAL A 49 47.66 -18.74 12.24
N GLN A 50 46.83 -18.13 11.40
CA GLN A 50 45.98 -17.00 11.79
C GLN A 50 44.85 -17.49 12.69
N VAL A 51 44.63 -16.81 13.81
CA VAL A 51 43.65 -17.21 14.82
C VAL A 51 42.74 -16.07 15.24
N VAL A 52 41.58 -16.46 15.76
CA VAL A 52 40.62 -15.57 16.41
C VAL A 52 40.67 -15.80 17.91
N ILE A 53 40.74 -14.71 18.68
CA ILE A 53 40.70 -14.72 20.14
C ILE A 53 39.39 -14.05 20.58
N LYS A 54 38.49 -14.82 21.21
CA LYS A 54 37.21 -14.32 21.73
C LYS A 54 37.32 -14.07 23.23
N SER A 55 37.05 -12.83 23.64
CA SER A 55 37.06 -12.36 25.04
C SER A 55 35.68 -11.88 25.46
N ALA A 56 35.30 -12.00 26.73
CA ALA A 56 34.12 -11.30 27.25
C ALA A 56 34.30 -9.76 27.18
N ARG A 57 33.19 -9.01 27.04
CA ARG A 57 33.18 -7.53 26.99
C ARG A 57 33.47 -6.87 28.34
N VAL A 58 34.09 -5.68 28.31
CA VAL A 58 34.55 -4.93 29.48
C VAL A 58 33.45 -4.20 30.26
N SER A 59 32.32 -3.86 29.63
CA SER A 59 31.19 -3.18 30.31
C SER A 59 30.51 -4.04 31.40
N ASP A 60 30.48 -5.37 31.22
CA ASP A 60 30.04 -6.29 32.28
C ASP A 60 31.03 -6.35 33.46
N LEU A 61 32.26 -5.88 33.24
CA LEU A 61 33.40 -6.03 34.15
C LEU A 61 33.59 -4.81 35.08
N GLU A 62 33.21 -3.60 34.66
CA GLU A 62 33.31 -2.39 35.48
C GLU A 62 32.21 -2.27 36.55
N SER A 63 31.11 -3.01 36.40
CA SER A 63 29.95 -2.97 37.30
C SER A 63 30.19 -3.52 38.72
N GLY A 64 31.40 -4.01 39.06
CA GLY A 64 31.81 -4.36 40.42
C GLY A 64 31.08 -5.54 41.09
N SER A 65 30.05 -6.12 40.48
CA SER A 65 29.23 -7.18 41.09
C SER A 65 29.89 -8.56 40.96
N ARG A 66 30.33 -9.12 42.10
CA ARG A 66 30.93 -10.47 42.21
C ARG A 66 30.03 -11.59 41.65
N LYS A 67 28.71 -11.36 41.53
CA LYS A 67 27.74 -12.31 40.95
C LYS A 67 27.77 -12.33 39.42
N ILE A 68 27.96 -11.18 38.78
CA ILE A 68 27.99 -11.06 37.30
C ILE A 68 29.27 -11.72 36.77
N SER A 69 30.42 -11.46 37.40
CA SER A 69 31.69 -12.11 37.05
C SER A 69 31.61 -13.64 37.14
N GLN A 70 31.10 -14.22 38.23
CA GLN A 70 30.96 -15.68 38.36
C GLN A 70 30.02 -16.31 37.31
N ARG A 71 28.96 -15.60 36.91
CA ARG A 71 28.01 -16.08 35.90
C ARG A 71 28.64 -16.11 34.51
N THR A 72 29.34 -15.04 34.12
CA THR A 72 30.06 -14.97 32.84
C THR A 72 31.12 -16.06 32.75
N GLN A 73 31.82 -16.36 33.85
CA GLN A 73 32.77 -17.46 33.93
C GLN A 73 32.13 -18.83 33.73
N LYS A 74 30.98 -19.10 34.38
CA LYS A 74 30.24 -20.35 34.19
C LYS A 74 29.76 -20.54 32.75
N ASN A 75 29.30 -19.46 32.10
CA ASN A 75 28.89 -19.50 30.71
C ASN A 75 30.04 -19.84 29.76
N LEU A 76 31.22 -19.22 29.96
CA LEU A 76 32.42 -19.49 29.18
C LEU A 76 32.92 -20.94 29.37
N LEU A 77 32.97 -21.42 30.62
CA LEU A 77 33.38 -22.80 30.91
C LEU A 77 32.47 -23.82 30.23
N ARG A 78 31.17 -23.56 30.20
CA ARG A 78 30.18 -24.40 29.53
C ARG A 78 30.34 -24.38 28.02
N GLU A 79 30.53 -23.20 27.42
CA GLU A 79 30.85 -23.05 25.99
C GLU A 79 32.10 -23.86 25.65
N LEU A 80 33.19 -23.68 26.39
CA LEU A 80 34.44 -24.43 26.22
C LEU A 80 34.26 -25.94 26.40
N THR A 81 33.41 -26.37 27.35
CA THR A 81 33.12 -27.78 27.58
C THR A 81 32.44 -28.39 26.36
N VAL A 82 31.35 -27.78 25.88
CA VAL A 82 30.64 -28.25 24.67
C VAL A 82 31.58 -28.26 23.48
N TRP A 83 32.32 -27.18 23.28
CA TRP A 83 33.24 -27.04 22.16
C TRP A 83 34.33 -28.11 22.18
N TYR A 84 34.90 -28.42 23.34
CA TYR A 84 35.85 -29.50 23.53
C TYR A 84 35.27 -30.89 23.21
N TYR A 85 34.03 -31.18 23.62
CA TYR A 85 33.38 -32.45 23.27
C TYR A 85 33.17 -32.60 21.76
N LEU A 86 32.73 -31.52 21.09
CA LEU A 86 32.55 -31.51 19.63
C LEU A 86 33.83 -31.84 18.87
N GLN A 87 35.00 -31.49 19.42
CA GLN A 87 36.30 -31.76 18.81
C GLN A 87 36.81 -33.19 18.98
N ARG A 88 36.28 -33.97 19.93
CA ARG A 88 36.73 -35.35 20.13
C ARG A 88 36.47 -36.23 18.91
N ASN A 89 35.46 -35.87 18.14
CA ASN A 89 35.16 -36.43 16.84
C ASN A 89 35.19 -35.27 15.83
N PRO A 90 36.35 -34.93 15.23
CA PRO A 90 36.46 -33.77 14.36
C PRO A 90 35.54 -33.89 13.14
N GLN A 91 34.84 -32.81 12.83
CA GLN A 91 34.05 -32.68 11.62
C GLN A 91 34.37 -31.34 10.96
N ASN A 92 34.44 -31.33 9.63
CA ASN A 92 34.82 -30.15 8.85
C ASN A 92 33.85 -28.96 9.04
N ASN A 93 32.60 -29.23 9.44
CA ASN A 93 31.55 -28.22 9.57
C ASN A 93 31.35 -27.67 10.99
N ILE A 94 32.26 -28.00 11.91
CA ILE A 94 32.32 -27.41 13.25
C ILE A 94 33.63 -26.66 13.38
N LEU A 95 33.58 -25.40 13.84
CA LEU A 95 34.77 -24.59 14.03
C LEU A 95 35.68 -25.25 15.10
N PRO A 96 36.99 -25.45 14.86
CA PRO A 96 37.88 -26.02 15.87
C PRO A 96 38.31 -24.98 16.93
N LEU A 97 38.27 -25.39 18.20
CA LEU A 97 38.93 -24.77 19.35
C LEU A 97 40.42 -25.16 19.38
N LEU A 98 41.31 -24.22 19.11
CA LEU A 98 42.76 -24.46 19.16
C LEU A 98 43.28 -24.49 20.60
N GLY A 99 42.58 -23.81 21.50
CA GLY A 99 42.92 -23.78 22.92
C GLY A 99 42.39 -22.51 23.57
N VAL A 100 43.00 -22.16 24.69
CA VAL A 100 42.65 -20.97 25.45
C VAL A 100 43.88 -20.16 25.78
N VAL A 101 43.69 -18.84 25.86
CA VAL A 101 44.76 -17.91 26.23
C VAL A 101 44.34 -17.09 27.45
N TYR A 102 45.30 -16.82 28.32
CA TYR A 102 45.15 -15.91 29.44
C TYR A 102 45.78 -14.58 29.07
N ILE A 103 44.98 -13.52 29.01
CA ILE A 103 45.50 -12.19 28.70
C ILE A 103 45.70 -11.43 30.03
N PRO A 104 46.95 -11.19 30.48
CA PRO A 104 47.23 -10.63 31.81
C PRO A 104 46.59 -9.27 32.05
N SER A 105 46.51 -8.41 31.02
CA SER A 105 45.87 -7.09 31.10
C SER A 105 44.36 -7.15 31.33
N SER A 106 43.71 -8.24 30.93
CA SER A 106 42.27 -8.45 31.16
C SER A 106 41.97 -9.27 32.42
N LYS A 107 42.90 -10.13 32.88
CA LYS A 107 42.67 -11.15 33.92
C LYS A 107 41.62 -12.22 33.56
N TRP A 108 41.31 -12.40 32.27
CA TRP A 108 40.28 -13.33 31.79
C TRP A 108 40.84 -14.40 30.85
N LEU A 109 40.13 -15.52 30.82
CA LEU A 109 40.33 -16.62 29.89
C LEU A 109 39.62 -16.28 28.57
N CYS A 110 40.32 -16.45 27.45
CA CYS A 110 39.78 -16.25 26.11
C CYS A 110 39.88 -17.55 25.32
N SER A 111 38.86 -17.87 24.53
CA SER A 111 38.90 -19.01 23.61
C SER A 111 39.61 -18.63 22.32
N VAL A 112 40.37 -19.57 21.76
CA VAL A 112 41.10 -19.38 20.51
C VAL A 112 40.64 -20.39 19.47
N SER A 113 40.27 -19.91 18.29
CA SER A 113 39.89 -20.73 17.14
C SER A 113 40.69 -20.33 15.91
N GLU A 114 40.57 -21.12 14.84
CA GLU A 114 41.10 -20.70 13.54
C GLU A 114 40.42 -19.41 13.03
N TYR A 115 41.15 -18.66 12.21
CA TYR A 115 40.61 -17.49 11.51
C TYR A 115 39.93 -17.92 10.21
N CYS A 116 38.62 -17.71 10.12
CA CYS A 116 37.83 -17.91 8.91
C CYS A 116 37.79 -16.62 8.07
N GLN A 117 37.46 -16.74 6.78
CA GLN A 117 37.40 -15.59 5.87
C GLN A 117 36.36 -14.55 6.32
N LEU A 118 35.13 -15.02 6.59
CA LEU A 118 33.95 -14.19 6.82
C LEU A 118 32.79 -15.03 7.36
N SER A 119 31.82 -14.40 8.04
CA SER A 119 30.55 -15.06 8.38
C SER A 119 29.67 -15.18 7.13
N LEU A 120 28.74 -16.13 7.09
CA LEU A 120 27.78 -16.21 6.01
C LEU A 120 26.89 -14.97 5.95
N GLU A 121 26.64 -14.26 7.05
CA GLU A 121 25.96 -12.96 7.01
C GLU A 121 26.78 -11.90 6.27
N ALA A 122 28.10 -11.85 6.48
CA ALA A 122 29.00 -10.96 5.74
C ALA A 122 29.16 -11.41 4.27
N TYR A 123 29.26 -12.72 4.02
CA TYR A 123 29.17 -13.30 2.68
C TYR A 123 27.88 -12.88 1.97
N PHE A 124 26.78 -12.88 2.72
CA PHE A 124 25.47 -12.51 2.23
C PHE A 124 25.43 -11.05 1.80
N LYS A 125 26.19 -10.17 2.47
CA LYS A 125 26.36 -8.76 2.11
C LYS A 125 27.21 -8.57 0.84
N HIS A 126 28.03 -9.54 0.42
CA HIS A 126 28.83 -9.53 -0.83
C HIS A 126 29.07 -10.96 -1.40
N PRO A 127 28.06 -11.63 -2.00
CA PRO A 127 28.18 -12.97 -2.55
C PRO A 127 28.95 -12.92 -3.89
N PRO A 128 29.71 -13.97 -4.21
CA PRO A 128 30.35 -14.14 -5.50
C PRO A 128 29.32 -14.47 -6.60
N GLU A 129 29.74 -14.36 -7.86
CA GLU A 129 28.93 -14.59 -9.08
C GLU A 129 28.22 -15.95 -9.11
N LYS A 130 28.86 -16.99 -8.56
CA LYS A 130 28.30 -18.35 -8.44
C LYS A 130 28.30 -18.79 -6.97
N PRO A 131 27.29 -18.41 -6.19
CA PRO A 131 27.29 -18.70 -4.76
C PRO A 131 26.79 -20.12 -4.49
N GLU A 132 27.50 -20.87 -3.65
CA GLU A 132 27.27 -22.30 -3.46
C GLU A 132 26.24 -22.61 -2.36
N TYR A 133 25.07 -21.96 -2.38
CA TYR A 133 24.09 -22.03 -1.27
C TYR A 133 23.63 -23.45 -0.94
N ILE A 134 23.39 -24.30 -1.93
CA ILE A 134 22.97 -25.69 -1.68
C ILE A 134 24.08 -26.47 -0.95
N ARG A 135 25.34 -26.24 -1.31
CA ARG A 135 26.49 -26.82 -0.61
C ARG A 135 26.55 -26.32 0.84
N PHE A 136 26.39 -25.01 1.05
CA PHE A 136 26.36 -24.44 2.41
C PHE A 136 25.22 -25.02 3.26
N LEU A 137 24.02 -25.19 2.70
CA LEU A 137 22.90 -25.80 3.42
C LEU A 137 23.17 -27.26 3.80
N LYS A 138 23.81 -28.03 2.91
CA LYS A 138 24.24 -29.40 3.20
C LYS A 138 25.28 -29.43 4.33
N GLU A 139 26.27 -28.55 4.27
CA GLU A 139 27.36 -28.47 5.25
C GLU A 139 26.89 -27.99 6.64
N ILE A 140 26.01 -26.99 6.70
CA ILE A 140 25.35 -26.57 7.95
C ILE A 140 24.60 -27.76 8.56
N LEU A 141 23.84 -28.49 7.75
CA LEU A 141 23.06 -29.63 8.22
C LEU A 141 23.95 -30.78 8.70
N ALA A 142 25.08 -31.04 8.01
CA ALA A 142 26.09 -32.00 8.47
C ALA A 142 26.64 -31.63 9.85
N GLY A 143 26.94 -30.35 10.09
CA GLY A 143 27.32 -29.82 11.40
C GLY A 143 26.30 -30.12 12.49
N LEU A 144 25.01 -29.87 12.21
CA LEU A 144 23.93 -30.14 13.16
C LEU A 144 23.72 -31.64 13.41
N VAL A 145 23.82 -32.49 12.38
CA VAL A 145 23.76 -33.95 12.52
C VAL A 145 24.83 -34.44 13.49
N HIS A 146 26.05 -33.91 13.37
CA HIS A 146 27.15 -34.24 14.27
C HIS A 146 26.89 -33.79 15.70
N MET A 147 26.43 -32.56 15.92
CA MET A 147 26.10 -32.11 17.29
C MET A 147 24.99 -32.97 17.92
N HIS A 148 23.99 -33.36 17.14
CA HIS A 148 22.85 -34.15 17.61
C HIS A 148 23.15 -35.65 17.76
N SER A 149 24.26 -36.16 17.21
CA SER A 149 24.64 -37.57 17.31
C SER A 149 25.38 -37.91 18.62
N PHE A 150 25.79 -36.91 19.39
CA PHE A 150 26.36 -37.12 20.72
C PHE A 150 25.33 -37.77 21.66
N ASP A 151 25.81 -38.52 22.65
CA ASP A 151 25.00 -39.03 23.75
C ASP A 151 25.51 -38.45 25.08
N PRO A 152 24.76 -37.55 25.73
CA PRO A 152 23.47 -36.99 25.29
C PRO A 152 23.61 -36.00 24.11
N PRO A 153 22.57 -35.80 23.28
CA PRO A 153 22.64 -34.91 22.12
C PRO A 153 22.95 -33.46 22.52
N ILE A 154 23.70 -32.75 21.67
CA ILE A 154 24.06 -31.35 21.89
C ILE A 154 23.22 -30.47 20.97
N ALA A 155 22.33 -29.63 21.50
CA ALA A 155 21.64 -28.61 20.72
C ALA A 155 22.53 -27.35 20.58
N HIS A 156 22.54 -26.71 19.42
CA HIS A 156 23.26 -25.46 19.14
C HIS A 156 22.58 -24.25 19.82
N GLY A 157 21.28 -24.06 19.61
CA GLY A 157 20.43 -23.12 20.32
C GLY A 157 20.50 -21.64 19.92
N ASP A 158 21.40 -21.26 19.00
CA ASP A 158 21.46 -19.92 18.39
C ASP A 158 21.92 -19.97 16.92
N LEU A 159 21.30 -20.82 16.11
CA LEU A 159 21.68 -20.98 14.70
C LEU A 159 21.15 -19.80 13.85
N LYS A 160 22.06 -19.06 13.21
CA LYS A 160 21.79 -17.92 12.30
C LYS A 160 22.99 -17.69 11.37
N LEU A 161 22.83 -16.92 10.30
CA LEU A 161 23.92 -16.66 9.33
C LEU A 161 25.17 -16.01 9.95
N ALA A 162 25.03 -15.26 11.04
CA ALA A 162 26.15 -14.68 11.78
C ALA A 162 27.05 -15.74 12.46
N ASN A 163 26.45 -16.89 12.80
CA ASN A 163 27.09 -17.99 13.55
C ASN A 163 27.52 -19.15 12.63
N VAL A 164 27.59 -18.90 11.32
CA VAL A 164 28.14 -19.82 10.32
C VAL A 164 29.29 -19.11 9.62
N LEU A 165 30.50 -19.66 9.66
CA LEU A 165 31.70 -19.04 9.10
C LEU A 165 32.18 -19.77 7.86
N LEU A 166 32.66 -19.03 6.85
CA LEU A 166 33.31 -19.58 5.66
C LEU A 166 34.82 -19.69 5.88
N GLY A 167 35.33 -20.92 5.90
CA GLY A 167 36.76 -21.21 6.02
C GLY A 167 37.54 -20.89 4.75
N PHE A 168 38.88 -20.84 4.87
CA PHE A 168 39.76 -20.66 3.70
C PHE A 168 39.82 -21.89 2.78
N ASP A 169 39.41 -23.04 3.30
CA ASP A 169 39.18 -24.29 2.56
C ASP A 169 37.87 -24.29 1.77
N GLY A 170 37.07 -23.22 1.87
CA GLY A 170 35.77 -23.09 1.24
C GLY A 170 34.63 -23.75 2.04
N ASN A 171 34.89 -24.50 3.11
CA ASN A 171 33.83 -25.16 3.89
C ASN A 171 33.18 -24.19 4.88
N VAL A 172 31.89 -24.36 5.14
CA VAL A 172 31.21 -23.61 6.19
C VAL A 172 31.29 -24.34 7.53
N LYS A 173 31.48 -23.58 8.61
CA LYS A 173 31.74 -24.07 9.96
C LYS A 173 30.82 -23.37 10.96
N LEU A 174 30.08 -24.16 11.76
CA LEU A 174 29.26 -23.64 12.85
C LEU A 174 30.15 -23.09 13.97
N CYS A 175 29.78 -21.94 14.52
CA CYS A 175 30.49 -21.28 15.60
C CYS A 175 29.54 -20.69 16.65
N ASP A 176 30.11 -20.15 17.73
CA ASP A 176 29.39 -19.54 18.85
C ASP A 176 28.51 -20.51 19.67
N PHE A 177 29.17 -21.41 20.40
CA PHE A 177 28.52 -22.41 21.26
C PHE A 177 28.07 -21.85 22.63
N GLY A 178 27.98 -20.52 22.78
CA GLY A 178 27.57 -19.89 24.04
C GLY A 178 26.19 -20.34 24.52
N GLN A 179 25.30 -20.64 23.58
CA GLN A 179 23.93 -21.14 23.83
C GLN A 179 23.80 -22.66 23.75
N ALA A 180 24.83 -23.38 23.29
CA ALA A 180 24.77 -24.81 23.03
C ALA A 180 24.76 -25.66 24.31
N ARG A 181 23.97 -26.74 24.36
CA ARG A 181 23.78 -27.57 25.56
C ARG A 181 23.61 -29.04 25.24
N PHE A 182 24.12 -29.88 26.14
CA PHE A 182 23.69 -31.28 26.24
C PHE A 182 22.22 -31.34 26.69
N GLN A 183 21.40 -32.13 26.01
CA GLN A 183 19.96 -32.24 26.30
C GLN A 183 19.67 -32.72 27.74
N ASN A 184 20.55 -33.51 28.35
CA ASN A 184 20.39 -34.07 29.70
C ASN A 184 21.07 -33.27 30.83
N ASP A 185 21.67 -32.11 30.55
CA ASP A 185 22.44 -31.37 31.57
C ASP A 185 21.53 -30.64 32.58
N GLN A 186 21.18 -31.29 33.70
CA GLN A 186 20.40 -30.66 34.76
C GLN A 186 21.18 -29.61 35.59
N ARG A 187 22.49 -29.45 35.41
CA ARG A 187 23.34 -28.57 36.22
C ARG A 187 23.40 -27.15 35.66
N GLY A 188 22.47 -26.30 36.08
CA GLY A 188 22.58 -24.85 35.89
C GLY A 188 21.24 -24.17 35.65
N LEU A 189 21.01 -23.07 36.38
CA LEU A 189 19.92 -22.14 36.10
C LEU A 189 20.03 -21.70 34.64
N ALA A 190 18.96 -21.88 33.86
CA ALA A 190 18.85 -21.39 32.50
C ALA A 190 19.26 -19.91 32.48
N SER A 191 20.31 -19.58 31.72
CA SER A 191 20.78 -18.21 31.57
C SER A 191 19.57 -17.33 31.28
N ASP A 192 19.34 -16.29 32.09
CA ASP A 192 18.29 -15.31 31.80
C ASP A 192 18.40 -14.91 30.34
N ALA A 193 17.32 -15.17 29.61
CA ALA A 193 17.06 -14.66 28.28
C ALA A 193 16.89 -13.13 28.27
N SER A 194 17.45 -12.42 29.25
CA SER A 194 17.37 -10.97 29.39
C SER A 194 18.40 -10.23 28.52
N THR A 195 19.16 -10.94 27.67
CA THR A 195 20.09 -10.34 26.70
C THR A 195 20.00 -10.95 25.29
N THR A 196 18.94 -11.69 24.96
CA THR A 196 18.69 -12.08 23.57
C THR A 196 18.13 -10.88 22.82
N PHE A 197 18.92 -10.33 21.90
CA PHE A 197 18.54 -9.25 21.00
C PHE A 197 17.23 -9.58 20.27
N GLU A 198 16.39 -8.55 20.09
CA GLU A 198 15.11 -8.60 19.37
C GLU A 198 15.20 -9.35 18.03
N SER A 199 16.35 -9.26 17.34
CA SER A 199 16.62 -9.91 16.05
C SER A 199 16.78 -11.44 16.11
N THR A 200 17.11 -12.03 17.28
CA THR A 200 17.32 -13.48 17.43
C THR A 200 15.99 -14.23 17.58
N HIS A 201 14.93 -13.58 18.06
CA HIS A 201 13.60 -14.20 18.23
C HIS A 201 13.04 -14.76 16.92
N ARG A 202 13.41 -14.17 15.77
CA ARG A 202 12.96 -14.59 14.43
C ARG A 202 13.41 -16.00 14.04
N PHE A 203 14.46 -16.54 14.67
CA PHE A 203 15.00 -17.88 14.40
C PHE A 203 14.54 -18.91 15.44
N MET A 204 13.87 -18.49 16.51
CA MET A 204 13.45 -19.37 17.60
C MET A 204 12.17 -20.13 17.25
N SER A 205 12.09 -21.39 17.70
CA SER A 205 10.93 -22.24 17.50
C SER A 205 9.80 -21.95 18.51
N PRO A 206 8.53 -22.28 18.19
CA PRO A 206 7.39 -21.97 19.06
C PRO A 206 7.48 -22.55 20.45
N GLU A 207 7.98 -23.78 20.60
CA GLU A 207 8.09 -24.46 21.89
C GLU A 207 9.03 -23.75 22.88
N LEU A 208 9.93 -22.87 22.41
CA LEU A 208 10.79 -22.06 23.27
C LEU A 208 10.05 -20.91 23.96
N PHE A 209 8.84 -20.57 23.49
CA PHE A 209 8.01 -19.48 24.03
C PHE A 209 6.80 -19.96 24.84
N GLN A 210 6.48 -21.26 24.84
CA GLN A 210 5.20 -21.82 25.33
C GLN A 210 5.07 -21.97 26.86
N SER A 211 6.14 -21.83 27.65
CA SER A 211 6.12 -22.13 29.09
C SER A 211 6.49 -20.92 29.96
N THR A 212 5.84 -20.83 31.13
CA THR A 212 6.23 -19.92 32.22
C THR A 212 7.57 -20.34 32.86
N GLN A 213 8.05 -21.54 32.57
CA GLN A 213 9.38 -22.03 32.92
C GLN A 213 10.30 -22.00 31.69
N LYS A 214 11.55 -21.59 31.86
CA LYS A 214 12.53 -21.48 30.77
C LYS A 214 12.75 -22.82 30.07
N VAL A 215 12.21 -22.97 28.86
CA VAL A 215 12.41 -24.14 27.98
C VAL A 215 13.80 -24.06 27.36
N ARG A 216 14.46 -25.20 27.21
CA ARG A 216 15.83 -25.29 26.68
C ARG A 216 15.82 -25.64 25.20
N PRO A 217 16.81 -25.16 24.42
CA PRO A 217 17.00 -25.61 23.04
C PRO A 217 17.17 -27.13 22.94
N THR A 218 16.58 -27.71 21.92
CA THR A 218 16.64 -29.13 21.56
C THR A 218 17.08 -29.27 20.10
N GLY A 219 17.40 -30.49 19.68
CA GLY A 219 17.73 -30.73 18.27
C GLY A 219 16.58 -30.38 17.32
N TYR A 220 15.33 -30.48 17.78
CA TYR A 220 14.17 -30.04 17.00
C TYR A 220 14.10 -28.52 16.88
N SER A 221 14.48 -27.77 17.92
CA SER A 221 14.54 -26.29 17.81
C SER A 221 15.63 -25.83 16.83
N ASP A 222 16.74 -26.56 16.73
CA ASP A 222 17.78 -26.27 15.74
C ASP A 222 17.33 -26.58 14.31
N VAL A 223 16.47 -27.59 14.11
CA VAL A 223 15.84 -27.87 12.80
C VAL A 223 14.95 -26.71 12.36
N TRP A 224 14.19 -26.10 13.27
CA TRP A 224 13.42 -24.90 12.96
C TRP A 224 14.31 -23.74 12.52
N ALA A 225 15.37 -23.47 13.30
CA ALA A 225 16.35 -22.43 12.99
C ALA A 225 17.08 -22.70 11.66
N TYR A 226 17.33 -23.98 11.33
CA TYR A 226 17.88 -24.39 10.04
C TYR A 226 16.95 -24.00 8.88
N GLY A 227 15.64 -24.25 9.00
CA GLY A 227 14.65 -23.81 8.02
C GLY A 227 14.66 -22.28 7.84
N CYS A 228 14.79 -21.52 8.93
CA CYS A 228 14.94 -20.06 8.89
C CYS A 228 16.22 -19.61 8.16
N VAL A 229 17.34 -20.28 8.41
CA VAL A 229 18.61 -20.04 7.70
C VAL A 229 18.51 -20.39 6.21
N ALA A 230 17.84 -21.51 5.88
CA ALA A 230 17.61 -21.92 4.49
C ALA A 230 16.75 -20.91 3.72
N LEU A 231 15.65 -20.44 4.32
CA LEU A 231 14.85 -19.34 3.78
C LEU A 231 15.74 -18.12 3.53
N GLN A 232 16.48 -17.66 4.54
CA GLN A 232 17.27 -16.45 4.44
C GLN A 232 18.37 -16.55 3.40
N LEU A 233 19.06 -17.69 3.31
CA LEU A 233 20.16 -17.91 2.38
C LEU A 233 19.68 -18.00 0.93
N LEU A 234 18.52 -18.63 0.69
CA LEU A 234 17.99 -18.84 -0.65
C LEU A 234 17.21 -17.62 -1.14
N SER A 235 16.23 -17.13 -0.38
CA SER A 235 15.28 -16.10 -0.84
C SER A 235 15.64 -14.68 -0.44
N ARG A 236 16.67 -14.47 0.38
CA ARG A 236 17.07 -13.14 0.91
C ARG A 236 16.06 -12.50 1.83
N LEU A 237 15.01 -13.23 2.19
CA LEU A 237 14.01 -12.80 3.16
C LEU A 237 14.45 -13.17 4.57
N ARG A 238 14.36 -12.21 5.49
CA ARG A 238 14.48 -12.54 6.92
C ARG A 238 13.26 -13.38 7.35
N PRO A 239 13.40 -14.33 8.29
CA PRO A 239 12.25 -14.99 8.89
C PRO A 239 11.26 -13.96 9.42
N TYR A 240 9.98 -14.10 9.09
CA TYR A 240 8.92 -13.14 9.40
C TYR A 240 9.15 -11.73 8.80
N HIS A 241 9.74 -11.61 7.61
CA HIS A 241 10.06 -10.32 6.96
C HIS A 241 8.87 -9.35 6.81
N THR A 242 7.64 -9.84 6.80
CA THR A 242 6.41 -9.03 6.74
C THR A 242 6.09 -8.30 8.04
N ILE A 243 6.67 -8.74 9.16
CA ILE A 243 6.48 -8.14 10.48
C ILE A 243 7.60 -7.12 10.69
N LYS A 244 7.26 -5.83 10.75
CA LYS A 244 8.24 -4.74 10.91
C LYS A 244 8.71 -4.55 12.35
N ASN A 245 7.88 -4.91 13.33
CA ASN A 245 8.17 -4.73 14.75
C ASN A 245 8.59 -6.07 15.39
N ASP A 246 9.87 -6.18 15.76
CA ASP A 246 10.45 -7.41 16.34
C ASP A 246 9.83 -7.78 17.69
N TYR A 247 9.24 -6.81 18.43
CA TYR A 247 8.51 -7.09 19.68
C TYR A 247 7.26 -7.96 19.48
N LEU A 248 6.69 -7.97 18.28
CA LEU A 248 5.51 -8.78 17.96
C LEU A 248 5.87 -10.22 17.58
N ILE A 249 7.15 -10.50 17.28
CA ILE A 249 7.60 -11.79 16.75
C ILE A 249 7.26 -12.96 17.69
N PRO A 250 7.51 -12.90 19.01
CA PRO A 250 7.13 -13.99 19.92
C PRO A 250 5.63 -14.32 19.87
N ASN A 251 4.77 -13.31 19.83
CA ASN A 251 3.32 -13.49 19.76
C ASN A 251 2.88 -14.10 18.41
N VAL A 252 3.53 -13.69 17.31
CA VAL A 252 3.29 -14.25 15.98
C VAL A 252 3.75 -15.69 15.87
N ILE A 253 4.87 -16.05 16.48
CA ILE A 253 5.37 -17.43 16.53
C ILE A 253 4.39 -18.29 17.35
N LEU A 254 3.94 -17.80 18.50
CA LEU A 254 3.00 -18.50 19.39
C LEU A 254 1.62 -18.72 18.76
N SER A 255 1.18 -17.88 17.82
CA SER A 255 -0.07 -18.09 17.08
C SER A 255 0.01 -19.21 16.04
N GLY A 256 1.16 -19.87 15.89
CA GLY A 256 1.37 -20.95 14.94
C GLY A 256 1.72 -20.47 13.53
N ARG A 257 2.00 -19.17 13.33
CA ARG A 257 2.42 -18.65 12.03
C ARG A 257 3.85 -19.12 11.71
N VAL A 258 4.02 -19.74 10.55
CA VAL A 258 5.34 -20.15 10.04
C VAL A 258 6.18 -18.93 9.60
N PRO A 259 7.51 -19.04 9.54
CA PRO A 259 8.41 -17.94 9.19
C PRO A 259 8.16 -17.25 7.85
N SER A 260 7.71 -17.99 6.83
CA SER A 260 7.31 -17.45 5.52
C SER A 260 6.48 -18.47 4.74
N SER A 261 5.65 -18.00 3.81
CA SER A 261 5.06 -18.85 2.76
C SER A 261 6.07 -19.04 1.62
N LYS A 262 5.82 -20.00 0.72
CA LYS A 262 6.68 -20.15 -0.45
C LYS A 262 6.73 -18.81 -1.18
N PRO A 263 7.92 -18.23 -1.43
CA PRO A 263 8.01 -17.10 -2.34
C PRO A 263 7.42 -17.56 -3.66
N GLU A 264 6.32 -16.94 -4.11
CA GLU A 264 5.72 -17.33 -5.37
C GLU A 264 6.68 -16.97 -6.48
N ARG A 265 6.63 -17.76 -7.56
CA ARG A 265 7.34 -17.30 -8.74
C ARG A 265 6.74 -15.95 -9.05
N PRO A 266 7.59 -14.94 -9.16
CA PRO A 266 9.00 -15.11 -9.59
C PRO A 266 10.03 -14.58 -8.58
N HIS A 267 9.55 -14.21 -7.39
CA HIS A 267 10.37 -13.92 -6.21
C HIS A 267 11.04 -15.17 -5.63
N ALA A 268 10.63 -16.36 -6.08
CA ALA A 268 11.35 -17.59 -5.87
C ALA A 268 12.69 -17.58 -6.63
N PRO A 269 13.84 -17.67 -5.94
CA PRO A 269 15.11 -18.01 -6.58
C PRO A 269 14.91 -19.23 -7.49
N ARG A 270 15.54 -19.28 -8.67
CA ARG A 270 15.41 -20.45 -9.57
C ARG A 270 15.80 -21.77 -8.88
N CYS A 271 16.71 -21.72 -7.90
CA CYS A 271 17.10 -22.87 -7.08
C CYS A 271 16.04 -23.30 -6.04
N LEU A 272 15.06 -22.45 -5.71
CA LEU A 272 13.98 -22.73 -4.76
C LEU A 272 12.81 -23.46 -5.43
N ASN A 273 13.04 -24.69 -5.84
CA ASN A 273 12.00 -25.55 -6.41
C ASN A 273 11.09 -26.16 -5.31
N ASP A 274 10.05 -26.87 -5.72
CA ASP A 274 9.08 -27.48 -4.78
C ASP A 274 9.73 -28.47 -3.81
N TYR A 275 10.72 -29.23 -4.25
CA TYR A 275 11.43 -30.20 -3.41
C TYR A 275 12.22 -29.50 -2.32
N LEU A 276 13.01 -28.48 -2.66
CA LEU A 276 13.77 -27.70 -1.69
C LEU A 276 12.85 -26.92 -0.74
N TRP A 277 11.74 -26.38 -1.24
CA TRP A 277 10.75 -25.73 -0.40
C TRP A 277 10.09 -26.71 0.58
N SER A 278 9.77 -27.94 0.15
CA SER A 278 9.19 -28.96 1.01
C SER A 278 10.09 -29.33 2.20
N ILE A 279 11.42 -29.30 2.00
CA ILE A 279 12.41 -29.48 3.07
C ILE A 279 12.33 -28.34 4.08
N ILE A 280 12.22 -27.09 3.61
CA ILE A 280 12.11 -25.90 4.47
C ILE A 280 10.80 -25.94 5.26
N GLU A 281 9.67 -26.25 4.60
CA GLU A 281 8.38 -26.41 5.29
C GLU A 281 8.38 -27.55 6.31
N TRP A 282 9.09 -28.64 6.02
CA TRP A 282 9.21 -29.76 6.96
C TRP A 282 9.89 -29.33 8.26
N CYS A 283 10.85 -28.39 8.18
CA CYS A 283 11.52 -27.82 9.33
C CYS A 283 10.58 -26.99 10.23
N TRP A 284 9.53 -26.40 9.66
CA TRP A 284 8.59 -25.52 10.37
C TRP A 284 7.28 -26.21 10.78
N ARG A 285 7.23 -27.54 10.69
CA ARG A 285 6.10 -28.31 11.23
C ARG A 285 6.04 -28.24 12.76
N PRO A 286 4.85 -28.50 13.36
CA PRO A 286 4.73 -28.68 14.80
C PRO A 286 5.72 -29.73 15.32
N LEU A 287 6.13 -29.60 16.58
CA LEU A 287 7.22 -30.37 17.19
C LEU A 287 7.13 -31.88 16.91
N GLU A 288 5.94 -32.46 16.98
CA GLU A 288 5.66 -33.89 16.77
C GLU A 288 5.94 -34.38 15.34
N TYR A 289 5.88 -33.48 14.36
CA TYR A 289 6.03 -33.79 12.92
C TYR A 289 7.33 -33.24 12.32
N ARG A 290 8.11 -32.50 13.11
CA ARG A 290 9.39 -31.94 12.69
C ARG A 290 10.44 -33.05 12.60
N PRO A 291 11.26 -33.12 11.54
CA PRO A 291 12.22 -34.20 11.39
C PRO A 291 13.38 -34.05 12.39
N THR A 292 14.02 -35.17 12.71
CA THR A 292 15.38 -35.14 13.26
C THR A 292 16.36 -34.67 12.20
N THR A 293 17.49 -34.07 12.59
CA THR A 293 18.53 -33.64 11.64
C THR A 293 19.07 -34.78 10.78
N ALA A 294 19.21 -36.00 11.31
CA ALA A 294 19.64 -37.17 10.54
C ALA A 294 18.67 -37.48 9.39
N ARG A 295 17.37 -37.64 9.71
CA ARG A 295 16.31 -37.86 8.71
C ARG A 295 16.21 -36.73 7.68
N LEU A 296 16.37 -35.48 8.13
CA LEU A 296 16.37 -34.32 7.23
C LEU A 296 17.56 -34.36 6.27
N PHE A 297 18.75 -34.74 6.76
CA PHE A 297 19.98 -34.85 5.98
C PHE A 297 19.92 -35.97 4.96
N ASP A 298 19.39 -37.14 5.34
CA ASP A 298 19.20 -38.27 4.43
C ASP A 298 18.26 -37.91 3.28
N GLU A 299 17.13 -37.26 3.59
CA GLU A 299 16.18 -36.82 2.56
C GLU A 299 16.78 -35.73 1.66
N PHE A 300 17.52 -34.78 2.24
CA PHE A 300 18.21 -33.74 1.49
C PHE A 300 19.23 -34.32 0.50
N ASN A 301 20.03 -35.30 0.94
CA ASN A 301 20.96 -36.01 0.07
C ASN A 301 20.22 -36.83 -0.99
N ARG A 302 19.15 -37.55 -0.63
CA ARG A 302 18.34 -38.31 -1.58
C ARG A 302 17.82 -37.42 -2.71
N LEU A 303 17.33 -36.22 -2.40
CA LEU A 303 16.84 -35.25 -3.38
C LEU A 303 17.95 -34.69 -4.28
N ILE A 304 19.14 -34.46 -3.71
CA ILE A 304 20.33 -34.05 -4.47
C ILE A 304 20.79 -35.17 -5.41
N ASP A 305 20.94 -36.39 -4.89
CA ASP A 305 21.42 -37.56 -5.64
C ASP A 305 20.43 -37.97 -6.75
N SER A 306 19.14 -37.69 -6.54
CA SER A 306 18.09 -37.88 -7.55
C SER A 306 18.00 -36.73 -8.56
N HIS A 307 18.89 -35.73 -8.50
CA HIS A 307 18.87 -34.50 -9.31
C HIS A 307 17.57 -33.70 -9.23
N LEU A 308 16.79 -33.88 -8.15
CA LEU A 308 15.57 -33.12 -7.89
C LEU A 308 15.88 -31.75 -7.25
N ILE A 309 17.08 -31.57 -6.70
CA ILE A 309 17.65 -30.27 -6.31
C ILE A 309 18.91 -30.07 -7.15
N ASP A 310 18.90 -29.08 -8.04
CA ASP A 310 20.02 -28.78 -8.92
C ASP A 310 21.08 -27.92 -8.19
N ILE A 311 22.29 -28.45 -8.08
CA ILE A 311 23.44 -27.76 -7.46
C ILE A 311 24.06 -26.74 -8.44
N SER A 312 23.81 -26.87 -9.76
CA SER A 312 24.40 -26.02 -10.80
C SER A 312 23.66 -24.70 -11.05
N SER A 313 22.38 -24.62 -10.66
CA SER A 313 21.53 -23.45 -10.86
C SER A 313 21.67 -22.42 -9.73
N LEU A 314 22.81 -21.75 -9.62
CA LEU A 314 23.05 -20.72 -8.60
C LEU A 314 23.43 -19.38 -9.24
N THR A 315 22.43 -18.58 -9.60
CA THR A 315 22.58 -17.13 -9.81
C THR A 315 21.48 -16.42 -9.01
N PRO A 316 21.78 -15.89 -7.81
CA PRO A 316 20.93 -14.92 -7.15
C PRO A 316 21.22 -13.54 -7.76
N ASP A 317 20.16 -12.88 -8.23
CA ASP A 317 20.24 -11.53 -8.73
C ASP A 317 20.82 -10.58 -7.68
N ARG A 318 22.02 -10.07 -8.00
CA ARG A 318 22.54 -8.82 -7.48
C ARG A 318 22.71 -7.85 -8.64
N MET A 319 22.23 -6.62 -8.44
CA MET A 319 22.80 -5.45 -9.12
C MET A 319 24.15 -5.08 -8.47
N SER A 320 25.10 -6.02 -8.32
CA SER A 320 26.49 -5.64 -8.05
C SER A 320 27.21 -5.35 -9.36
N LEU A 321 27.97 -4.26 -9.35
CA LEU A 321 28.80 -3.74 -10.43
C LEU A 321 30.16 -4.45 -10.43
N ASP A 322 30.18 -5.78 -10.50
CA ASP A 322 31.42 -6.51 -10.74
C ASP A 322 31.50 -6.86 -12.24
N PHE A 323 32.54 -6.34 -12.89
CA PHE A 323 32.74 -6.41 -14.33
C PHE A 323 33.25 -7.80 -14.71
N ASP A 324 32.33 -8.65 -15.10
CA ASP A 324 32.53 -10.05 -15.44
C ASP A 324 33.02 -10.21 -16.90
N GLY A 325 34.21 -9.68 -17.22
CA GLY A 325 35.06 -9.97 -18.40
C GLY A 325 34.54 -9.72 -19.83
N ASP A 326 33.28 -10.01 -20.16
CA ASP A 326 32.70 -10.04 -21.50
C ASP A 326 31.40 -9.21 -21.60
N MET A 327 31.16 -8.64 -22.78
CA MET A 327 29.98 -7.81 -23.05
C MET A 327 28.71 -8.68 -23.09
N PRO A 328 27.62 -8.32 -22.37
CA PRO A 328 26.37 -9.06 -22.42
C PRO A 328 25.90 -9.21 -23.89
N PRO A 329 25.46 -10.41 -24.31
CA PRO A 329 24.83 -10.57 -25.60
C PRO A 329 23.49 -9.82 -25.62
N TRP A 330 23.04 -9.48 -26.81
CA TRP A 330 21.66 -9.03 -27.01
C TRP A 330 20.67 -10.16 -26.64
N PRO A 331 19.42 -9.83 -26.27
CA PRO A 331 18.41 -10.86 -26.04
C PRO A 331 18.23 -11.76 -27.26
N ASP A 332 17.98 -13.05 -27.02
CA ASP A 332 17.72 -14.02 -28.08
C ASP A 332 16.47 -13.61 -28.88
N GLY A 333 16.61 -13.59 -30.21
CA GLY A 333 15.50 -13.22 -31.12
C GLY A 333 15.27 -11.71 -31.28
N ILE A 334 16.13 -10.84 -30.75
CA ILE A 334 16.01 -9.40 -31.01
C ILE A 334 16.13 -9.12 -32.52
N ALA A 335 15.17 -8.36 -33.06
CA ALA A 335 15.22 -7.95 -34.46
C ALA A 335 16.30 -6.87 -34.66
N ASP A 336 17.14 -7.02 -35.70
CA ASP A 336 18.08 -5.98 -36.15
C ASP A 336 17.53 -5.28 -37.40
N PHE A 337 17.22 -4.00 -37.25
CA PHE A 337 16.67 -3.13 -38.29
C PHE A 337 17.77 -2.45 -39.14
N SER A 338 19.05 -2.80 -38.93
CA SER A 338 20.21 -2.28 -39.67
C SER A 338 20.20 -2.57 -41.17
N GLY A 339 19.57 -3.69 -41.58
CA GLY A 339 19.41 -4.12 -42.97
C GLY A 339 18.52 -3.20 -43.82
N GLN A 340 17.81 -2.26 -43.20
CA GLN A 340 17.12 -1.14 -43.86
C GLN A 340 18.04 0.09 -44.02
N GLY A 341 19.33 -0.15 -44.20
CA GLY A 341 20.41 0.84 -44.18
C GLY A 341 20.20 1.97 -45.21
N LEU A 342 20.43 3.21 -44.76
CA LEU A 342 20.43 4.43 -45.60
C LEU A 342 19.17 4.66 -46.45
N SER A 343 18.03 4.15 -46.00
CA SER A 343 16.75 4.52 -46.61
C SER A 343 16.48 6.03 -46.42
N PRO A 344 16.00 6.77 -47.45
CA PRO A 344 15.55 8.16 -47.33
C PRO A 344 14.40 8.38 -46.32
N ASN A 345 13.92 7.31 -45.69
CA ASN A 345 12.76 7.27 -44.82
C ASN A 345 13.03 7.53 -43.33
N ARG A 346 14.28 7.81 -42.93
CA ARG A 346 14.62 8.17 -41.54
C ARG A 346 14.65 9.67 -41.37
N LYS A 347 13.80 10.21 -40.50
CA LYS A 347 13.75 11.64 -40.17
C LYS A 347 14.10 11.86 -38.70
N LEU A 348 15.05 12.76 -38.43
CA LEU A 348 15.35 13.20 -37.08
C LEU A 348 14.16 14.01 -36.53
N LEU A 349 13.59 13.58 -35.41
CA LEU A 349 12.52 14.29 -34.71
C LEU A 349 13.08 15.31 -33.73
N CYS A 350 13.98 14.88 -32.84
CA CYS A 350 14.60 15.77 -31.87
C CYS A 350 15.99 15.27 -31.42
N ARG A 351 16.82 16.21 -30.96
CA ARG A 351 18.12 15.93 -30.34
C ARG A 351 17.99 16.18 -28.84
N GLY A 352 17.93 15.11 -28.05
CA GLY A 352 17.96 15.18 -26.59
C GLY A 352 19.40 15.22 -26.04
N VAL A 353 19.53 15.46 -24.74
CA VAL A 353 20.85 15.55 -24.06
C VAL A 353 21.64 14.23 -24.12
N ARG A 354 20.94 13.09 -24.15
CA ARG A 354 21.51 11.74 -24.08
C ARG A 354 21.15 10.83 -25.25
N ALA A 355 20.31 11.29 -26.18
CA ALA A 355 19.93 10.53 -27.36
C ALA A 355 19.36 11.41 -28.47
N GLU A 356 19.51 10.95 -29.70
CA GLU A 356 18.77 11.46 -30.85
C GLU A 356 17.54 10.57 -31.08
N ILE A 357 16.38 11.19 -31.28
CA ILE A 357 15.13 10.49 -31.56
C ILE A 357 14.85 10.61 -33.06
N TRP A 358 14.79 9.47 -33.73
CA TRP A 358 14.52 9.36 -35.15
C TRP A 358 13.18 8.64 -35.35
N ILE A 359 12.45 9.03 -36.40
CA ILE A 359 11.30 8.27 -36.89
C ILE A 359 11.68 7.59 -38.19
N HIS A 360 11.26 6.34 -38.35
CA HIS A 360 11.32 5.62 -39.62
C HIS A 360 9.91 5.46 -40.20
N GLN A 361 9.75 5.65 -41.50
CA GLN A 361 8.49 5.44 -42.22
C GLN A 361 8.72 4.57 -43.47
N GLU A 362 8.31 3.31 -43.46
CA GLU A 362 8.46 2.48 -44.66
C GLU A 362 7.74 3.08 -45.87
N THR A 363 8.32 2.95 -47.06
CA THR A 363 7.68 3.41 -48.31
C THR A 363 6.53 2.47 -48.67
N VAL A 364 5.37 3.04 -49.00
CA VAL A 364 4.14 2.31 -49.36
C VAL A 364 4.38 1.43 -50.60
N VAL A 365 4.28 0.11 -50.46
CA VAL A 365 4.43 -0.86 -51.58
C VAL A 365 3.06 -1.40 -52.07
N SER A 366 1.96 -1.15 -51.36
CA SER A 366 0.58 -1.38 -51.81
C SER A 366 -0.37 -0.59 -50.89
N ASP A 367 -1.70 -0.61 -51.10
CA ASP A 367 -2.72 0.11 -50.31
C ASP A 367 -2.74 -0.16 -48.78
N GLN A 368 -1.71 -0.79 -48.23
CA GLN A 368 -1.47 -0.95 -46.79
C GLN A 368 -0.59 0.18 -46.23
N VAL A 369 -1.02 0.75 -45.11
CA VAL A 369 -0.26 1.76 -44.36
C VAL A 369 1.03 1.13 -43.84
N ALA A 370 2.17 1.68 -44.23
CA ALA A 370 3.48 1.22 -43.78
C ALA A 370 3.67 1.44 -42.27
N PRO A 371 4.29 0.49 -41.55
CA PRO A 371 4.55 0.62 -40.12
C PRO A 371 5.53 1.77 -39.83
N LYS A 372 5.28 2.50 -38.73
CA LYS A 372 6.14 3.55 -38.21
C LYS A 372 6.75 3.10 -36.89
N TYR A 373 8.01 3.45 -36.67
CA TYR A 373 8.69 3.17 -35.41
C TYR A 373 9.67 4.29 -35.04
N ILE A 374 9.94 4.39 -33.74
CA ILE A 374 10.89 5.33 -33.16
C ILE A 374 12.22 4.64 -32.96
N ILE A 375 13.31 5.30 -33.34
CA ILE A 375 14.67 4.87 -33.05
C ILE A 375 15.29 5.88 -32.09
N LYS A 376 15.57 5.44 -30.87
CA LYS A 376 16.29 6.20 -29.84
C LYS A 376 17.77 5.84 -29.91
N ALA A 377 18.56 6.70 -30.55
CA ALA A 377 19.99 6.50 -30.75
C ALA A 377 20.79 7.13 -29.58
N PRO A 378 21.46 6.34 -28.72
CA PRO A 378 22.20 6.87 -27.58
C PRO A 378 23.34 7.79 -28.02
N SER A 379 23.48 8.94 -27.38
CA SER A 379 24.57 9.89 -27.64
C SER A 379 25.72 9.69 -26.63
N PRO A 380 26.99 9.67 -27.06
CA PRO A 380 28.13 9.47 -26.16
C PRO A 380 28.25 10.61 -25.13
N PRO A 381 28.61 10.31 -23.87
CA PRO A 381 28.92 11.35 -22.89
C PRO A 381 30.11 12.17 -23.39
N ARG A 382 30.02 13.52 -23.40
CA ARG A 382 31.04 14.47 -23.93
C ARG A 382 32.47 14.29 -23.39
N ARG A 383 32.71 13.44 -22.38
CA ARG A 383 34.02 13.21 -21.74
C ARG A 383 34.53 11.76 -21.79
N LEU A 384 33.77 10.83 -22.37
CA LEU A 384 34.24 9.46 -22.62
C LEU A 384 34.73 9.38 -24.06
N SER A 385 35.94 9.89 -24.29
CA SER A 385 36.68 9.55 -25.51
C SER A 385 36.84 8.03 -25.53
N PRO A 386 36.50 7.32 -26.63
CA PRO A 386 36.70 5.89 -26.70
C PRO A 386 38.20 5.62 -26.72
N ARG A 387 38.81 5.46 -25.54
CA ARG A 387 40.04 4.69 -25.44
C ARG A 387 39.67 3.27 -25.83
N LYS A 388 40.45 2.67 -26.72
CA LYS A 388 40.33 1.28 -27.17
C LYS A 388 40.53 0.30 -25.99
N THR A 389 39.59 0.27 -25.05
CA THR A 389 39.49 -0.74 -24.00
C THR A 389 38.29 -1.63 -24.32
N LYS A 390 38.45 -2.94 -24.11
CA LYS A 390 37.53 -4.00 -24.57
C LYS A 390 36.08 -3.91 -24.06
N LEU A 391 35.77 -3.14 -23.03
CA LEU A 391 34.42 -2.98 -22.47
C LEU A 391 34.08 -1.50 -22.26
N ASP A 392 33.00 -1.03 -22.91
CA ASP A 392 32.36 0.25 -22.63
C ASP A 392 31.33 0.06 -21.49
N PRO A 393 31.50 0.68 -20.30
CA PRO A 393 30.60 0.51 -19.16
C PRO A 393 29.15 0.94 -19.44
N PHE A 394 28.96 1.96 -20.29
CA PHE A 394 27.62 2.40 -20.66
C PHE A 394 26.95 1.37 -21.56
N GLN A 395 27.69 0.83 -22.55
CA GLN A 395 27.19 -0.22 -23.43
C GLN A 395 26.86 -1.52 -22.66
N TYR A 396 27.69 -1.85 -21.67
CA TYR A 396 27.47 -3.00 -20.78
C TYR A 396 26.14 -2.88 -20.03
N LEU A 397 25.93 -1.76 -19.32
CA LEU A 397 24.70 -1.50 -18.58
C LEU A 397 23.48 -1.43 -19.51
N LEU A 398 23.63 -0.79 -20.67
CA LEU A 398 22.58 -0.71 -21.68
C LEU A 398 22.10 -2.10 -22.13
N ARG A 399 23.03 -2.98 -22.53
CA ARG A 399 22.68 -4.33 -22.96
C ARG A 399 22.11 -5.18 -21.83
N ARG A 400 22.60 -5.03 -20.61
CA ARG A 400 22.06 -5.72 -19.43
C ARG A 400 20.60 -5.32 -19.18
N VAL A 401 20.29 -4.02 -19.14
CA VAL A 401 18.91 -3.52 -18.92
C VAL A 401 17.98 -3.97 -20.04
N ILE A 402 18.44 -3.95 -21.30
CA ILE A 402 17.65 -4.43 -22.44
C ILE A 402 17.38 -5.92 -22.32
N ARG A 403 18.39 -6.74 -22.01
CA ARG A 403 18.22 -8.18 -21.82
C ARG A 403 17.22 -8.52 -20.72
N GLU A 404 17.20 -7.75 -19.63
CA GLU A 404 16.28 -7.95 -18.51
C GLU A 404 14.83 -7.50 -18.82
N ARG A 405 14.65 -6.50 -19.69
CA ARG A 405 13.35 -5.85 -19.91
C ARG A 405 12.73 -6.08 -21.29
N TYR A 406 13.46 -6.69 -22.24
CA TYR A 406 13.00 -6.87 -23.63
C TYR A 406 11.72 -7.71 -23.74
N SER A 407 11.56 -8.73 -22.89
CA SER A 407 10.38 -9.61 -22.90
C SER A 407 9.16 -9.05 -22.18
N ILE A 408 9.20 -7.80 -21.67
CA ILE A 408 8.08 -7.19 -20.97
C ILE A 408 7.12 -6.60 -22.00
N GLN A 409 5.89 -7.12 -22.02
CA GLN A 409 4.82 -6.64 -22.88
C GLN A 409 3.56 -6.38 -22.06
N HIS A 410 2.99 -5.19 -22.24
CA HIS A 410 1.73 -4.79 -21.60
C HIS A 410 1.12 -3.64 -22.40
N GLN A 411 -0.22 -3.54 -22.41
CA GLN A 411 -0.93 -2.49 -23.17
C GLN A 411 -0.48 -1.07 -22.78
N ASN A 412 -0.17 -0.85 -21.50
CA ASN A 412 0.30 0.43 -20.97
C ASN A 412 1.83 0.53 -20.83
N ILE A 413 2.58 -0.20 -21.64
CA ILE A 413 4.05 -0.16 -21.67
C ILE A 413 4.49 -0.02 -23.13
N VAL A 414 5.44 0.87 -23.41
CA VAL A 414 5.97 1.05 -24.77
C VAL A 414 6.77 -0.18 -25.17
N GLU A 415 6.35 -0.84 -26.25
CA GLU A 415 7.00 -2.02 -26.79
C GLU A 415 8.35 -1.70 -27.45
N MET A 416 9.37 -2.48 -27.10
CA MET A 416 10.66 -2.48 -27.77
C MET A 416 10.66 -3.51 -28.89
N LEU A 417 10.72 -3.05 -30.14
CA LEU A 417 10.67 -3.91 -31.33
C LEU A 417 12.03 -4.55 -31.63
N GLY A 418 13.13 -3.84 -31.39
CA GLY A 418 14.46 -4.36 -31.67
C GLY A 418 15.57 -3.31 -31.54
N ILE A 419 16.65 -3.54 -32.28
CA ILE A 419 17.82 -2.65 -32.34
C ILE A 419 18.13 -2.25 -33.78
N ASP A 420 18.89 -1.19 -33.94
CA ASP A 420 19.44 -0.78 -35.22
C ASP A 420 20.94 -0.53 -35.06
N THR A 421 21.75 -1.46 -35.58
CA THR A 421 23.22 -1.39 -35.49
C THR A 421 23.86 -0.38 -36.44
N SER A 422 23.10 0.28 -37.32
CA SER A 422 23.62 1.30 -38.25
C SER A 422 23.93 2.65 -37.58
N PHE A 423 23.50 2.86 -36.33
CA PHE A 423 23.80 4.06 -35.56
C PHE A 423 25.17 3.98 -34.88
N GLY A 424 26.16 4.71 -35.42
CA GLY A 424 27.41 5.11 -34.76
C GLY A 424 28.06 4.11 -33.78
N LEU A 425 28.40 4.60 -32.57
CA LEU A 425 29.09 3.83 -31.53
C LEU A 425 28.15 2.91 -30.73
N TYR A 426 26.87 3.27 -30.62
CA TYR A 426 25.85 2.54 -29.86
C TYR A 426 24.65 2.26 -30.75
N SER A 427 24.19 1.01 -30.77
CA SER A 427 22.98 0.61 -31.50
C SER A 427 21.77 1.46 -31.09
N GLY A 428 21.00 1.90 -32.08
CA GLY A 428 19.72 2.56 -31.86
C GLY A 428 18.70 1.58 -31.29
N LEU A 429 17.90 2.04 -30.33
CA LEU A 429 16.83 1.24 -29.75
C LEU A 429 15.53 1.51 -30.49
N VAL A 430 14.89 0.47 -31.01
CA VAL A 430 13.69 0.58 -31.85
C VAL A 430 12.45 0.30 -31.00
N PHE A 431 11.52 1.25 -30.98
CA PHE A 431 10.28 1.22 -30.22
C PHE A 431 9.07 1.41 -31.14
N GLU A 432 7.91 0.96 -30.69
CA GLU A 432 6.64 1.30 -31.33
C GLU A 432 6.46 2.84 -31.44
N PHE A 433 5.78 3.29 -32.49
CA PHE A 433 5.46 4.70 -32.67
C PHE A 433 4.16 5.06 -31.96
N CYS A 434 4.22 6.02 -31.05
CA CYS A 434 3.05 6.60 -30.38
C CYS A 434 2.68 7.95 -31.04
N GLU A 435 1.56 8.00 -31.76
CA GLU A 435 1.15 9.11 -32.62
C GLU A 435 0.98 10.43 -31.87
N ASN A 436 0.53 10.34 -30.62
CA ASN A 436 0.20 11.49 -29.78
C ASN A 436 1.37 11.93 -28.88
N LEU A 437 2.58 11.39 -29.11
CA LEU A 437 3.83 11.75 -28.43
C LEU A 437 3.72 11.53 -26.91
N SER A 438 4.25 12.45 -26.09
CA SER A 438 4.22 12.37 -24.63
C SER A 438 2.88 12.85 -24.06
N LEU A 439 2.54 12.38 -22.86
CA LEU A 439 1.37 12.81 -22.09
C LEU A 439 1.40 14.32 -21.83
N GLU A 440 2.59 14.89 -21.61
CA GLU A 440 2.79 16.34 -21.52
C GLU A 440 2.30 17.08 -22.78
N ALA A 441 2.73 16.64 -23.96
CA ALA A 441 2.32 17.24 -25.24
C ALA A 441 0.83 16.98 -25.54
N TYR A 442 0.32 15.81 -25.14
CA TYR A 442 -1.07 15.41 -25.33
C TYR A 442 -2.04 16.22 -24.44
N LYS A 443 -1.67 16.46 -23.18
CA LYS A 443 -2.46 17.24 -22.21
C LYS A 443 -2.78 18.65 -22.71
N VAL A 444 -1.83 19.31 -23.39
CA VAL A 444 -2.07 20.66 -23.94
C VAL A 444 -3.22 20.70 -24.95
N LYS A 445 -3.47 19.59 -25.67
CA LYS A 445 -4.42 19.55 -26.79
C LYS A 445 -5.78 18.90 -26.46
N HIS A 446 -5.84 18.01 -25.47
CA HIS A 446 -6.99 17.09 -25.30
C HIS A 446 -7.65 17.08 -23.91
N PHE A 447 -7.18 17.88 -22.95
CA PHE A 447 -7.60 17.78 -21.56
C PHE A 447 -8.84 18.65 -21.26
N HIS A 448 -10.04 18.17 -21.62
CA HIS A 448 -11.30 18.88 -21.38
C HIS A 448 -12.32 18.13 -20.50
N ASP A 449 -12.18 16.80 -20.31
CA ASP A 449 -13.11 15.99 -19.49
C ASP A 449 -12.46 15.36 -18.24
N ARG A 450 -13.17 15.37 -17.10
CA ARG A 450 -12.77 14.87 -15.76
C ARG A 450 -12.61 13.35 -15.75
N TYR A 451 -13.51 12.64 -16.43
CA TYR A 451 -13.50 11.17 -16.46
C TYR A 451 -12.28 10.62 -17.19
N SER A 452 -11.76 11.37 -18.18
CA SER A 452 -10.49 11.05 -18.82
C SER A 452 -9.32 11.03 -17.83
N LEU A 453 -9.36 11.77 -16.71
CA LEU A 453 -8.21 11.84 -15.78
C LEU A 453 -8.09 10.63 -14.90
N ILE A 454 -9.23 10.13 -14.42
CA ILE A 454 -9.27 8.88 -13.66
C ILE A 454 -8.82 7.75 -14.58
N ASN A 455 -9.27 7.73 -15.82
CA ASN A 455 -8.79 6.78 -16.83
C ASN A 455 -7.28 6.91 -17.06
N TYR A 456 -6.74 8.13 -17.20
CA TYR A 456 -5.31 8.34 -17.36
C TYR A 456 -4.49 7.86 -16.16
N ALA A 457 -4.92 8.22 -14.95
CA ALA A 457 -4.32 7.76 -13.71
C ALA A 457 -4.38 6.23 -13.56
N THR A 458 -5.51 5.62 -13.95
CA THR A 458 -5.73 4.17 -13.97
C THR A 458 -4.76 3.48 -14.93
N GLN A 459 -4.64 3.94 -16.17
CA GLN A 459 -3.74 3.35 -17.18
C GLN A 459 -2.26 3.44 -16.76
N ILE A 460 -1.85 4.56 -16.12
CA ILE A 460 -0.49 4.68 -15.57
C ILE A 460 -0.27 3.64 -14.47
N LEU A 461 -1.24 3.45 -13.57
CA LEU A 461 -1.18 2.43 -12.52
C LEU A 461 -1.26 1.00 -13.06
N GLU A 462 -1.93 0.74 -14.18
CA GLU A 462 -1.94 -0.58 -14.81
C GLU A 462 -0.55 -0.95 -15.32
N GLY A 463 0.13 0.00 -15.97
CA GLY A 463 1.54 -0.17 -16.35
C GLY A 463 2.46 -0.34 -15.14
N LEU A 464 2.33 0.49 -14.09
CA LEU A 464 3.15 0.38 -12.88
C LEU A 464 2.85 -0.90 -12.10
N SER A 465 1.59 -1.29 -11.96
CA SER A 465 1.19 -2.52 -11.28
C SER A 465 1.80 -3.70 -12.00
N HIS A 466 1.74 -3.75 -13.34
CA HIS A 466 2.38 -4.82 -14.10
C HIS A 466 3.89 -4.94 -13.81
N LEU A 467 4.60 -3.81 -13.75
CA LEU A 467 6.03 -3.78 -13.40
C LEU A 467 6.31 -4.13 -11.94
N HIS A 468 5.49 -3.68 -11.01
CA HIS A 468 5.67 -3.87 -9.56
C HIS A 468 5.26 -5.26 -9.10
N THR A 469 4.27 -5.87 -9.76
CA THR A 469 3.87 -7.27 -9.55
C THR A 469 4.67 -8.22 -10.43
N PHE A 470 5.58 -7.71 -11.26
CA PHE A 470 6.48 -8.54 -12.04
C PHE A 470 7.31 -9.41 -11.10
N PRO A 471 7.64 -10.67 -11.48
CA PRO A 471 8.64 -11.53 -10.82
C PRO A 471 9.81 -11.12 -9.90
N THR A 472 10.41 -9.99 -10.19
CA THR A 472 11.36 -9.23 -9.41
C THR A 472 10.81 -7.84 -9.68
N PRO A 473 10.27 -7.13 -8.67
CA PRO A 473 9.54 -5.91 -8.92
C PRO A 473 10.45 -4.94 -9.67
N ILE A 474 10.00 -4.49 -10.84
CA ILE A 474 10.78 -3.61 -11.69
C ILE A 474 10.39 -2.19 -11.34
N ALA A 475 11.31 -1.46 -10.70
CA ALA A 475 11.15 -0.02 -10.56
C ALA A 475 11.33 0.64 -11.94
N HIS A 476 10.37 1.48 -12.31
CA HIS A 476 10.43 2.33 -13.50
C HIS A 476 11.59 3.32 -13.38
N GLY A 477 11.68 4.03 -12.25
CA GLY A 477 12.80 4.89 -11.86
C GLY A 477 12.89 6.24 -12.53
N ASP A 478 12.11 6.51 -13.58
CA ASP A 478 12.09 7.81 -14.28
C ASP A 478 10.67 8.21 -14.69
N LEU A 479 9.71 8.01 -13.78
CA LEU A 479 8.29 8.22 -14.06
C LEU A 479 7.95 9.73 -14.01
N ASN A 480 7.57 10.30 -15.15
CA ASN A 480 7.16 11.71 -15.30
C ASN A 480 6.35 11.90 -16.61
N PRO A 481 5.67 13.05 -16.83
CA PRO A 481 4.80 13.25 -17.99
C PRO A 481 5.49 13.12 -19.37
N SER A 482 6.80 13.35 -19.45
CA SER A 482 7.56 13.26 -20.71
C SER A 482 7.91 11.81 -21.08
N ASN A 483 7.92 10.89 -20.10
CA ASN A 483 8.21 9.46 -20.26
C ASN A 483 6.94 8.58 -20.31
N ILE A 484 5.77 9.19 -20.44
CA ILE A 484 4.49 8.50 -20.67
C ILE A 484 4.06 8.86 -22.08
N MET A 485 3.99 7.87 -22.97
CA MET A 485 3.61 8.05 -24.37
C MET A 485 2.11 7.84 -24.57
N VAL A 486 1.55 8.40 -25.64
CA VAL A 486 0.14 8.27 -26.00
C VAL A 486 0.01 7.77 -27.43
N ASP A 487 -0.65 6.63 -27.62
CA ASP A 487 -0.90 6.07 -28.96
C ASP A 487 -2.06 6.78 -29.69
N ALA A 488 -2.33 6.40 -30.95
CA ALA A 488 -3.42 6.94 -31.76
C ALA A 488 -4.80 6.86 -31.10
N GLN A 489 -5.04 5.84 -30.26
CA GLN A 489 -6.31 5.60 -29.58
C GLN A 489 -6.44 6.38 -28.27
N GLY A 490 -5.37 7.06 -27.84
CA GLY A 490 -5.35 7.80 -26.57
C GLY A 490 -4.98 6.92 -25.37
N ILE A 491 -4.44 5.72 -25.59
CA ILE A 491 -3.95 4.84 -24.54
C ILE A 491 -2.55 5.30 -24.10
N LEU A 492 -2.34 5.34 -22.79
CA LEU A 492 -1.09 5.73 -22.16
C LEU A 492 -0.15 4.55 -22.02
N LYS A 493 1.11 4.75 -22.39
CA LYS A 493 2.17 3.74 -22.39
C LYS A 493 3.43 4.24 -21.69
N LEU A 494 3.91 3.52 -20.67
CA LEU A 494 5.12 3.87 -19.92
C LEU A 494 6.39 3.51 -20.70
N ALA A 495 7.35 4.44 -20.79
CA ALA A 495 8.63 4.20 -21.45
C ALA A 495 9.67 3.57 -20.49
N LEU A 496 9.91 2.26 -20.61
CA LEU A 496 10.76 1.50 -19.66
C LEU A 496 12.27 1.79 -19.70
N PHE A 497 12.76 2.43 -20.77
CA PHE A 497 14.19 2.57 -21.04
C PHE A 497 14.66 4.03 -20.93
N SER A 498 15.09 4.40 -19.72
CA SER A 498 15.73 5.69 -19.45
C SER A 498 17.25 5.62 -19.61
N LEU A 499 17.76 6.22 -20.70
CA LEU A 499 19.20 6.34 -20.93
C LEU A 499 19.89 7.25 -19.91
N SER A 500 19.15 8.17 -19.30
CA SER A 500 19.66 9.06 -18.25
C SER A 500 19.96 8.28 -16.97
N GLN A 501 19.06 7.39 -16.55
CA GLN A 501 19.26 6.45 -15.44
C GLN A 501 20.44 5.51 -15.70
N ILE A 502 20.54 4.94 -16.91
CA ILE A 502 21.65 4.04 -17.28
C ILE A 502 22.98 4.80 -17.21
N ALA A 503 23.04 6.04 -17.70
CA ALA A 503 24.24 6.87 -17.66
C ALA A 503 24.63 7.28 -16.24
N ALA A 504 23.66 7.53 -15.35
CA ALA A 504 23.92 7.89 -13.95
C ALA A 504 24.54 6.74 -13.16
N ASN A 505 24.24 5.49 -13.53
CA ASN A 505 24.76 4.28 -12.90
C ASN A 505 26.12 3.81 -13.46
N VAL A 506 26.71 4.53 -14.41
CA VAL A 506 28.08 4.26 -14.89
C VAL A 506 29.09 4.70 -13.82
N PRO A 507 29.99 3.82 -13.33
CA PRO A 507 31.00 4.18 -12.35
C PRO A 507 31.87 5.34 -12.84
N GLN A 508 31.81 6.49 -12.15
CA GLN A 508 32.60 7.67 -12.53
C GLN A 508 34.04 7.52 -12.03
N THR A 509 35.02 7.50 -12.94
CA THR A 509 36.44 7.42 -12.58
C THR A 509 37.04 8.75 -12.12
N GLU A 510 36.47 9.91 -12.45
CA GLU A 510 36.92 11.21 -11.93
C GLU A 510 35.74 12.20 -11.82
N ARG A 511 35.76 13.01 -10.74
CA ARG A 511 34.73 14.00 -10.36
C ARG A 511 34.36 14.93 -11.53
N ALA A 512 33.11 14.87 -12.00
CA ALA A 512 32.51 15.91 -12.81
C ALA A 512 31.04 16.17 -12.42
N VAL A 513 30.80 17.41 -11.97
CA VAL A 513 29.58 18.22 -11.84
C VAL A 513 28.21 17.51 -11.75
N PRO A 514 27.40 17.76 -10.70
CA PRO A 514 26.04 17.25 -10.61
C PRO A 514 25.18 17.73 -11.78
N LEU A 515 24.48 16.79 -12.42
CA LEU A 515 23.05 16.87 -12.74
C LEU A 515 22.48 18.17 -13.37
N ALA A 516 23.23 18.93 -14.19
CA ALA A 516 22.65 20.07 -14.91
C ALA A 516 21.48 19.70 -15.87
N SER A 517 21.31 18.41 -16.19
CA SER A 517 20.22 17.89 -17.02
C SER A 517 19.02 17.33 -16.24
N HIS A 518 18.99 17.41 -14.90
CA HIS A 518 17.89 16.88 -14.08
C HIS A 518 16.93 17.96 -13.58
N ALA A 519 17.18 19.22 -13.95
CA ALA A 519 16.42 20.37 -13.48
C ALA A 519 14.90 20.18 -13.63
N GLU A 520 14.41 19.71 -14.78
CA GLU A 520 12.96 19.66 -15.05
C GLU A 520 12.24 18.43 -14.45
N ILE A 521 12.95 17.32 -14.19
CA ILE A 521 12.36 16.07 -13.67
C ILE A 521 12.48 15.93 -12.14
N VAL A 522 13.30 16.75 -11.49
CA VAL A 522 13.61 16.64 -10.05
C VAL A 522 12.38 16.78 -9.17
N ARG A 523 11.35 17.48 -9.66
CA ARG A 523 10.03 17.66 -9.02
C ARG A 523 9.28 16.35 -8.80
N TYR A 524 9.64 15.29 -9.52
CA TYR A 524 9.05 13.95 -9.41
C TYR A 524 9.91 12.99 -8.57
N PHE A 525 11.10 13.41 -8.11
CA PHE A 525 12.01 12.53 -7.37
C PHE A 525 11.62 12.41 -5.90
N SER A 526 11.73 11.19 -5.38
CA SER A 526 11.68 10.93 -3.95
C SER A 526 12.99 11.31 -3.26
N PRO A 527 13.00 11.52 -1.93
CA PRO A 527 14.21 11.92 -1.21
C PRO A 527 15.40 10.96 -1.42
N GLU A 528 15.16 9.65 -1.49
CA GLU A 528 16.22 8.66 -1.76
C GLU A 528 16.83 8.76 -3.16
N MET A 529 16.08 9.27 -4.14
CA MET A 529 16.55 9.50 -5.51
C MET A 529 17.46 10.73 -5.63
N LEU A 530 17.55 11.56 -4.57
CA LEU A 530 18.44 12.72 -4.49
C LEU A 530 19.75 12.43 -3.74
N SER A 531 19.95 11.19 -3.28
CA SER A 531 21.16 10.78 -2.56
C SER A 531 22.34 10.51 -3.51
N ASP A 532 23.56 10.45 -2.95
CA ASP A 532 24.78 10.11 -3.72
C ASP A 532 24.70 8.74 -4.42
N VAL A 533 23.78 7.86 -3.97
CA VAL A 533 23.53 6.54 -4.54
C VAL A 533 22.02 6.40 -4.80
N ALA A 534 21.54 7.08 -5.85
CA ALA A 534 20.14 7.02 -6.26
C ALA A 534 19.78 5.64 -6.81
N ILE A 535 19.04 4.84 -6.04
CA ILE A 535 18.55 3.52 -6.44
C ILE A 535 17.03 3.59 -6.60
N PRO A 536 16.49 3.47 -7.84
CA PRO A 536 15.07 3.33 -8.07
C PRO A 536 14.45 2.18 -7.29
N SER A 537 13.27 2.41 -6.74
CA SER A 537 12.48 1.40 -6.03
C SER A 537 11.01 1.55 -6.37
N ILE A 538 10.21 0.53 -6.06
CA ILE A 538 8.74 0.62 -6.17
C ILE A 538 8.18 1.78 -5.33
N LYS A 539 8.87 2.16 -4.24
CA LYS A 539 8.54 3.33 -3.42
C LYS A 539 8.75 4.63 -4.21
N SER A 540 9.91 4.79 -4.82
CA SER A 540 10.23 6.01 -5.58
C SER A 540 9.29 6.19 -6.78
N ASP A 541 8.83 5.08 -7.38
CA ASP A 541 7.81 5.13 -8.43
C ASP A 541 6.45 5.60 -7.90
N MET A 542 6.02 5.10 -6.73
CA MET A 542 4.77 5.54 -6.13
C MET A 542 4.82 7.02 -5.73
N TRP A 543 5.98 7.51 -5.23
CA TRP A 543 6.20 8.94 -4.99
C TRP A 543 6.01 9.76 -6.28
N ALA A 544 6.67 9.35 -7.37
CA ALA A 544 6.55 10.00 -8.67
C ALA A 544 5.11 9.91 -9.22
N TYR A 545 4.41 8.81 -8.97
CA TYR A 545 3.00 8.65 -9.31
C TYR A 545 2.10 9.62 -8.53
N GLY A 546 2.36 9.84 -7.24
CA GLY A 546 1.68 10.88 -6.46
C GLY A 546 1.85 12.27 -7.09
N CYS A 547 3.08 12.60 -7.53
CA CYS A 547 3.37 13.84 -8.25
C CYS A 547 2.61 13.93 -9.58
N LEU A 548 2.47 12.82 -10.32
CA LEU A 548 1.67 12.75 -11.55
C LEU A 548 0.18 12.94 -11.30
N VAL A 549 -0.37 12.35 -10.23
CA VAL A 549 -1.77 12.56 -9.84
C VAL A 549 -2.00 14.03 -9.52
N PHE A 550 -1.11 14.66 -8.75
CA PHE A 550 -1.16 16.11 -8.54
C PHE A 550 -1.12 16.88 -9.86
N TRP A 551 -0.19 16.56 -10.75
CA TRP A 551 -0.05 17.22 -12.05
C TRP A 551 -1.26 17.04 -12.97
N LEU A 552 -1.90 15.86 -12.95
CA LEU A 552 -3.11 15.58 -13.71
C LEU A 552 -4.31 16.35 -13.15
N PHE A 553 -4.54 16.31 -11.83
CA PHE A 553 -5.78 16.79 -11.24
C PHE A 553 -5.74 18.24 -10.75
N ALA A 554 -4.61 18.69 -10.18
CA ALA A 554 -4.41 20.09 -9.80
C ALA A 554 -4.09 20.97 -11.03
N ASN A 555 -3.68 20.35 -12.14
CA ASN A 555 -3.20 21.02 -13.34
C ASN A 555 -2.04 22.01 -13.06
N GLN A 556 -1.15 21.62 -12.13
CA GLN A 556 0.02 22.38 -11.70
C GLN A 556 1.23 21.44 -11.63
N GLU A 557 2.44 21.99 -11.76
CA GLU A 557 3.65 21.19 -11.50
C GLU A 557 3.86 21.00 -9.99
N PRO A 558 4.43 19.85 -9.56
CA PRO A 558 4.83 19.68 -8.17
C PRO A 558 5.83 20.77 -7.76
N TYR A 559 5.67 21.35 -6.57
CA TYR A 559 6.47 22.50 -6.08
C TYR A 559 6.39 23.76 -6.97
N HIS A 560 5.28 23.99 -7.69
CA HIS A 560 5.11 25.12 -8.63
C HIS A 560 5.46 26.52 -8.07
N GLU A 561 5.37 26.73 -6.76
CA GLU A 561 5.71 28.00 -6.10
C GLU A 561 7.23 28.29 -6.11
N THR A 562 8.04 27.25 -6.22
CA THR A 562 9.50 27.36 -6.18
C THR A 562 10.05 27.39 -7.59
N SER A 563 10.60 28.54 -8.02
CA SER A 563 11.08 28.72 -9.39
C SER A 563 12.45 28.09 -9.68
N ARG A 564 13.28 27.87 -8.65
CA ARG A 564 14.63 27.32 -8.81
C ARG A 564 14.67 25.84 -8.42
N GLU A 565 15.13 25.00 -9.33
CA GLU A 565 15.19 23.54 -9.10
C GLU A 565 16.14 23.12 -7.96
N GLN A 566 17.18 23.92 -7.70
CA GLN A 566 18.06 23.71 -6.53
C GLN A 566 17.31 23.88 -5.20
N ASP A 567 16.36 24.81 -5.16
CA ASP A 567 15.57 25.07 -3.97
C ASP A 567 14.53 23.95 -3.80
N VAL A 568 13.98 23.43 -4.89
CA VAL A 568 13.12 22.22 -4.89
C VAL A 568 13.86 21.01 -4.30
N VAL A 569 15.11 20.77 -4.71
CA VAL A 569 15.95 19.70 -4.12
C VAL A 569 16.08 19.87 -2.61
N ALA A 570 16.33 21.10 -2.14
CA ALA A 570 16.46 21.39 -0.72
C ALA A 570 15.13 21.19 0.04
N LEU A 571 13.98 21.49 -0.58
CA LEU A 571 12.66 21.23 -0.02
C LEU A 571 12.40 19.73 0.14
N ILE A 572 12.66 18.94 -0.92
CA ILE A 572 12.48 17.48 -0.89
C ILE A 572 13.37 16.85 0.20
N GLN A 573 14.64 17.27 0.30
CA GLN A 573 15.57 16.77 1.32
C GLN A 573 15.15 17.14 2.75
N LYS A 574 14.45 18.25 2.93
CA LYS A 574 13.86 18.67 4.21
C LYS A 574 12.54 17.94 4.53
N GLY A 575 12.05 17.08 3.62
CA GLY A 575 10.80 16.37 3.77
C GLY A 575 9.56 17.21 3.48
N VAL A 576 9.71 18.36 2.80
CA VAL A 576 8.57 19.16 2.33
C VAL A 576 7.90 18.40 1.20
N LEU A 577 6.58 18.25 1.28
CA LEU A 577 5.82 17.45 0.32
C LEU A 577 5.54 18.24 -0.97
N PRO A 578 5.35 17.56 -2.13
CA PRO A 578 5.13 18.21 -3.42
C PRO A 578 3.83 18.99 -3.52
N SER A 579 2.83 18.58 -2.73
CA SER A 579 1.66 19.37 -2.42
C SER A 579 1.78 19.86 -1.00
N ASP A 580 1.67 21.16 -0.79
CA ASP A 580 1.18 21.62 0.50
C ASP A 580 -0.33 21.35 0.50
N ALA A 581 -0.70 20.11 0.83
CA ALA A 581 -2.10 19.74 1.00
C ALA A 581 -2.73 20.62 2.11
N GLN A 582 -1.92 21.16 3.03
CA GLN A 582 -2.29 22.26 3.91
C GLN A 582 -2.64 23.53 3.12
N LEU A 583 -1.82 24.11 2.22
CA LEU A 583 -2.24 25.29 1.42
C LEU A 583 -3.45 25.04 0.49
N LEU A 584 -3.77 23.78 0.16
CA LEU A 584 -4.99 23.41 -0.58
C LEU A 584 -6.23 23.22 0.32
N ARG A 585 -6.04 23.02 1.62
CA ARG A 585 -7.09 22.71 2.61
C ARG A 585 -7.23 23.77 3.72
N GLU A 586 -6.21 24.58 3.94
CA GLU A 586 -6.06 25.67 4.90
C GLU A 586 -5.97 27.00 4.13
N GLU A 587 -6.57 28.04 4.72
CA GLU A 587 -6.63 29.45 4.28
C GLU A 587 -7.72 29.78 3.25
N ALA A 588 -8.89 30.28 3.66
CA ALA A 588 -9.13 31.66 4.10
C ALA A 588 -8.69 32.79 3.12
N GLU A 589 -7.99 32.49 2.03
CA GLU A 589 -7.67 33.43 0.93
C GLU A 589 -7.80 32.74 -0.44
N ILE A 590 -9.01 32.26 -0.77
CA ILE A 590 -9.36 31.85 -2.14
C ILE A 590 -9.66 33.11 -2.96
N ASP A 591 -8.66 33.98 -3.11
CA ASP A 591 -8.71 35.07 -4.08
C ASP A 591 -7.43 35.13 -4.93
N GLY A 592 -7.65 35.20 -6.25
CA GLY A 592 -6.67 35.75 -7.19
C GLY A 592 -5.75 34.82 -7.99
N ARG A 593 -5.37 33.59 -7.59
CA ARG A 593 -4.29 32.84 -8.31
C ARG A 593 -4.62 31.46 -8.88
N PHE A 594 -5.60 30.74 -8.36
CA PHE A 594 -6.06 29.48 -8.97
C PHE A 594 -6.99 29.75 -10.15
N ARG A 595 -6.41 30.00 -11.34
CA ARG A 595 -7.16 30.16 -12.59
C ARG A 595 -7.98 28.90 -12.90
N GLN A 596 -9.31 29.06 -12.96
CA GLN A 596 -10.34 28.45 -13.84
C GLN A 596 -10.31 26.97 -14.29
N ASN A 597 -9.27 26.18 -14.05
CA ASN A 597 -9.05 24.84 -14.62
C ASN A 597 -8.57 23.77 -13.62
N SER A 598 -8.40 24.08 -12.32
CA SER A 598 -8.11 23.05 -11.31
C SER A 598 -9.42 22.34 -10.90
N ARG A 599 -9.48 21.02 -11.10
CA ARG A 599 -10.69 20.21 -10.90
C ARG A 599 -10.81 19.80 -9.43
N LYS A 600 -11.15 20.75 -8.55
CA LYS A 600 -11.12 20.66 -7.08
C LYS A 600 -11.71 19.38 -6.47
N ASP A 601 -12.64 18.72 -7.16
CA ASP A 601 -13.33 17.52 -6.69
C ASP A 601 -12.42 16.34 -6.30
N TRP A 602 -11.21 16.23 -6.87
CA TRP A 602 -10.23 15.20 -6.48
C TRP A 602 -9.67 15.39 -5.05
N LEU A 603 -9.80 16.59 -4.49
CA LEU A 603 -9.45 16.91 -3.11
C LEU A 603 -10.38 16.24 -2.11
N PHE A 604 -11.60 15.92 -2.54
CA PHE A 604 -12.68 15.45 -1.66
C PHE A 604 -13.03 13.98 -1.87
N ASN A 605 -12.71 13.39 -3.03
CA ASN A 605 -13.03 12.00 -3.35
C ASN A 605 -11.96 10.98 -2.90
N GLY A 606 -10.97 11.39 -2.11
CA GLY A 606 -9.91 10.53 -1.59
C GLY A 606 -8.72 10.31 -2.54
N ILE A 607 -8.77 10.80 -3.78
CA ILE A 607 -7.62 10.74 -4.71
C ILE A 607 -6.46 11.58 -4.17
N SER A 608 -6.73 12.78 -3.65
CA SER A 608 -5.74 13.63 -2.98
C SER A 608 -5.09 12.94 -1.79
N ASP A 609 -5.88 12.33 -0.89
CA ASP A 609 -5.37 11.64 0.29
C ASP A 609 -4.50 10.42 -0.08
N ARG A 610 -4.88 9.70 -1.14
CA ARG A 610 -4.09 8.58 -1.68
C ARG A 610 -2.80 9.06 -2.34
N ALA A 611 -2.84 10.17 -3.09
CA ALA A 611 -1.66 10.81 -3.64
C ALA A 611 -0.73 11.31 -2.53
N GLU A 612 -1.27 11.87 -1.46
CA GLU A 612 -0.51 12.32 -0.30
C GLU A 612 0.19 11.15 0.42
N LYS A 613 -0.52 10.03 0.58
CA LYS A 613 0.08 8.80 1.13
C LYS A 613 1.23 8.26 0.28
N CYS A 614 1.26 8.51 -1.03
CA CYS A 614 2.41 8.12 -1.86
C CYS A 614 3.72 8.78 -1.42
N TRP A 615 3.66 9.94 -0.77
CA TRP A 615 4.83 10.65 -0.26
C TRP A 615 5.15 10.35 1.20
N SER A 616 4.40 9.45 1.84
CA SER A 616 4.65 9.07 3.23
C SER A 616 5.98 8.32 3.38
N SER A 617 6.66 8.54 4.50
CA SER A 617 7.84 7.76 4.89
C SER A 617 7.49 6.31 5.26
N SER A 618 6.23 6.05 5.66
CA SER A 618 5.72 4.72 5.97
C SER A 618 4.22 4.56 5.64
N GLY A 619 3.85 3.44 5.01
CA GLY A 619 2.44 3.15 4.69
C GLY A 619 1.91 3.77 3.39
N TRP A 620 2.78 4.02 2.39
CA TRP A 620 2.35 4.38 1.04
C TRP A 620 1.55 3.24 0.38
N PRO A 621 0.59 3.55 -0.52
CA PRO A 621 -0.18 2.53 -1.24
C PRO A 621 0.70 1.82 -2.27
N SER A 622 0.48 0.52 -2.50
CA SER A 622 1.04 -0.14 -3.68
C SER A 622 0.33 0.36 -4.97
N ALA A 623 0.95 0.15 -6.13
CA ALA A 623 0.30 0.46 -7.41
C ALA A 623 -1.03 -0.29 -7.55
N SER A 624 -1.08 -1.55 -7.14
CA SER A 624 -2.30 -2.37 -7.16
C SER A 624 -3.38 -1.87 -6.18
N ASP A 625 -3.01 -1.44 -4.97
CA ASP A 625 -3.97 -0.90 -4.00
C ASP A 625 -4.58 0.42 -4.47
N PHE A 626 -3.76 1.30 -5.05
CA PHE A 626 -4.25 2.56 -5.62
C PHE A 626 -5.10 2.27 -6.87
N LEU A 627 -4.70 1.31 -7.70
CA LEU A 627 -5.46 0.92 -8.88
C LEU A 627 -6.85 0.40 -8.51
N GLN A 628 -6.93 -0.46 -7.48
CA GLN A 628 -8.20 -0.96 -6.96
C GLN A 628 -9.09 0.19 -6.49
N PHE A 629 -8.52 1.16 -5.75
CA PHE A 629 -9.25 2.36 -5.33
C PHE A 629 -9.76 3.20 -6.51
N LEU A 630 -8.95 3.40 -7.57
CA LEU A 630 -9.42 4.14 -8.74
C LEU A 630 -10.51 3.38 -9.53
N ARG A 631 -10.49 2.04 -9.50
CA ARG A 631 -11.54 1.20 -10.12
C ARG A 631 -12.85 1.20 -9.32
N GLU A 632 -12.87 1.68 -8.08
CA GLU A 632 -14.12 1.92 -7.35
C GLU A 632 -14.91 3.10 -7.94
N PHE A 633 -14.25 3.97 -8.72
CA PHE A 633 -14.93 5.00 -9.50
C PHE A 633 -15.55 4.35 -10.75
N PRO A 634 -16.82 4.62 -11.06
CA PRO A 634 -17.50 3.97 -12.17
C PRO A 634 -16.80 4.28 -13.51
N ASN A 635 -16.31 3.24 -14.19
CA ASN A 635 -15.96 3.28 -15.61
C ASN A 635 -17.26 3.22 -16.41
N ASP A 636 -17.61 4.28 -17.14
CA ASP A 636 -18.77 4.27 -18.06
C ASP A 636 -18.39 3.76 -19.48
N THR A 637 -17.18 3.23 -19.67
CA THR A 637 -16.84 2.47 -20.89
C THR A 637 -17.13 0.99 -20.64
N ASP A 638 -18.37 0.64 -20.97
CA ASP A 638 -18.91 -0.70 -21.21
C ASP A 638 -19.40 -1.54 -20.00
N GLU A 639 -20.75 -1.66 -19.99
CA GLU A 639 -21.54 -2.86 -19.73
C GLU A 639 -21.29 -3.64 -18.43
N ASP A 640 -21.86 -3.16 -17.33
CA ASP A 640 -22.72 -4.03 -16.51
C ASP A 640 -23.57 -3.18 -15.55
N THR A 641 -24.81 -2.91 -15.94
CA THR A 641 -25.86 -2.46 -15.01
C THR A 641 -25.91 -3.41 -13.80
N ALA A 642 -25.58 -4.69 -13.98
CA ALA A 642 -25.54 -5.73 -12.96
C ALA A 642 -24.52 -5.52 -11.82
N ALA A 643 -23.36 -4.87 -12.07
CA ALA A 643 -22.27 -4.84 -11.09
C ALA A 643 -22.58 -3.98 -9.86
N TRP A 644 -23.12 -2.77 -10.06
CA TRP A 644 -23.49 -1.86 -8.97
C TRP A 644 -24.89 -2.15 -8.39
N MET A 645 -25.68 -3.00 -9.05
CA MET A 645 -26.99 -3.47 -8.56
C MET A 645 -26.92 -4.84 -7.87
N SER A 646 -25.74 -5.45 -7.74
CA SER A 646 -25.53 -6.80 -7.17
C SER A 646 -26.07 -7.00 -5.74
N GLY A 647 -26.32 -5.92 -4.99
CA GLY A 647 -26.96 -5.93 -3.67
C GLY A 647 -28.49 -5.74 -3.67
N ALA A 648 -29.11 -5.43 -4.81
CA ALA A 648 -30.54 -5.17 -4.95
C ALA A 648 -31.22 -6.25 -5.82
N SER A 649 -32.46 -6.63 -5.49
CA SER A 649 -33.19 -7.61 -6.30
C SER A 649 -33.68 -6.99 -7.61
N ASN A 650 -33.46 -7.63 -8.76
CA ASN A 650 -34.13 -7.25 -10.01
C ASN A 650 -35.61 -7.68 -9.93
N LEU A 651 -36.53 -6.73 -10.05
CA LEU A 651 -37.98 -6.96 -10.02
C LEU A 651 -38.62 -6.90 -11.42
N SER A 652 -37.81 -6.78 -12.47
CA SER A 652 -38.27 -6.61 -13.85
C SER A 652 -39.26 -7.67 -14.27
N GLY A 653 -40.39 -7.23 -14.81
CA GLY A 653 -41.48 -8.11 -15.26
C GLY A 653 -42.39 -8.65 -14.14
N THR A 654 -42.14 -8.30 -12.88
CA THR A 654 -43.02 -8.65 -11.74
C THR A 654 -43.93 -7.50 -11.30
N ILE A 655 -43.64 -6.29 -11.76
CA ILE A 655 -44.38 -5.06 -11.45
C ILE A 655 -45.75 -5.06 -12.14
N ILE A 656 -46.77 -4.74 -11.37
CA ILE A 656 -48.16 -4.53 -11.78
C ILE A 656 -48.48 -3.06 -11.57
N GLN A 657 -48.66 -2.34 -12.68
CA GLN A 657 -48.94 -0.90 -12.69
C GLN A 657 -50.47 -0.64 -12.66
N PRO A 658 -50.93 0.39 -11.92
CA PRO A 658 -52.32 0.81 -12.00
C PRO A 658 -52.62 1.49 -13.37
N PRO A 659 -53.85 1.36 -13.91
CA PRO A 659 -54.21 1.88 -15.25
C PRO A 659 -54.17 3.41 -15.40
N ILE A 660 -54.01 4.15 -14.30
CA ILE A 660 -54.05 5.62 -14.28
C ILE A 660 -52.70 6.11 -13.73
N LEU A 661 -51.87 6.64 -14.63
CA LEU A 661 -50.50 7.10 -14.38
C LEU A 661 -50.38 8.38 -13.50
N TRP A 662 -51.47 8.85 -12.89
CA TRP A 662 -51.57 10.21 -12.33
C TRP A 662 -52.24 10.30 -10.96
N ILE A 663 -52.12 9.29 -10.11
CA ILE A 663 -52.69 9.36 -8.75
C ILE A 663 -51.56 9.53 -7.71
N HIS A 664 -51.34 10.80 -7.34
CA HIS A 664 -50.65 11.27 -6.13
C HIS A 664 -49.21 10.79 -5.88
N GLY A 665 -48.29 11.13 -6.78
CA GLY A 665 -46.85 11.11 -6.48
C GLY A 665 -46.24 12.46 -6.81
N GLY A 666 -45.87 13.23 -5.79
CA GLY A 666 -45.17 14.51 -5.97
C GLY A 666 -43.92 14.39 -6.85
N SER A 667 -43.56 15.47 -7.52
CA SER A 667 -42.28 15.59 -8.21
C SER A 667 -41.27 16.25 -7.27
N THR A 668 -40.06 15.69 -7.15
CA THR A 668 -38.91 16.48 -6.76
C THR A 668 -38.38 17.20 -7.99
N SER A 669 -38.96 18.36 -8.29
CA SER A 669 -38.23 19.39 -9.03
C SER A 669 -37.29 20.09 -8.05
N GLY A 670 -36.01 20.17 -8.44
CA GLY A 670 -34.98 20.91 -7.73
C GLY A 670 -34.12 21.64 -8.75
N LEU A 671 -33.48 22.73 -8.35
CA LEU A 671 -32.33 23.25 -9.10
C LEU A 671 -31.15 22.32 -8.78
N TRP A 672 -30.89 21.36 -9.65
CA TRP A 672 -29.72 20.49 -9.54
C TRP A 672 -28.58 21.16 -10.30
N ARG A 673 -27.42 21.31 -9.65
CA ARG A 673 -26.28 22.01 -10.24
C ARG A 673 -25.22 20.99 -10.66
N TYR A 674 -24.92 20.94 -11.95
CA TYR A 674 -23.74 20.27 -12.46
C TYR A 674 -22.57 21.24 -12.31
N SER A 675 -21.64 20.96 -11.39
CA SER A 675 -20.50 21.85 -11.17
C SER A 675 -19.37 21.51 -12.13
N THR A 676 -19.18 22.30 -13.20
CA THR A 676 -17.95 22.22 -14.00
C THR A 676 -17.24 23.56 -14.29
N SER A 677 -17.85 24.72 -14.03
CA SER A 677 -17.15 26.02 -14.08
C SER A 677 -18.05 27.18 -13.63
N ARG A 678 -17.53 28.10 -12.81
CA ARG A 678 -18.19 29.36 -12.42
C ARG A 678 -18.06 30.50 -13.44
N SER A 679 -17.37 30.31 -14.56
CA SER A 679 -17.18 31.44 -15.51
C SER A 679 -18.47 31.83 -16.25
N LYS A 680 -19.52 30.99 -16.23
CA LYS A 680 -20.88 31.32 -16.70
C LYS A 680 -21.95 30.49 -15.93
N PRO A 681 -22.48 30.98 -14.81
CA PRO A 681 -23.39 30.21 -13.94
C PRO A 681 -24.72 29.82 -14.59
N GLU A 682 -25.10 30.48 -15.69
CA GLU A 682 -26.35 30.21 -16.42
C GLU A 682 -26.22 29.10 -17.48
N GLN A 683 -25.02 28.61 -17.80
CA GLN A 683 -24.82 27.74 -18.97
C GLN A 683 -24.72 26.22 -18.70
N ASN A 684 -24.51 25.77 -17.45
CA ASN A 684 -24.36 24.33 -17.11
C ASN A 684 -25.18 23.89 -15.88
N MET A 685 -26.40 24.41 -15.70
CA MET A 685 -27.33 23.87 -14.69
C MET A 685 -28.20 22.78 -15.32
N THR A 686 -27.97 21.53 -14.92
CA THR A 686 -28.80 20.41 -15.35
C THR A 686 -29.76 20.03 -14.25
N SER A 687 -30.99 20.55 -14.29
CA SER A 687 -32.05 20.11 -13.39
C SER A 687 -32.50 18.70 -13.80
N ILE A 688 -32.34 17.73 -12.90
CA ILE A 688 -32.97 16.42 -13.07
C ILE A 688 -34.34 16.41 -12.39
N THR A 689 -35.33 15.76 -12.99
CA THR A 689 -36.61 15.56 -12.31
C THR A 689 -36.72 14.09 -11.93
N ILE A 690 -36.82 13.82 -10.63
CA ILE A 690 -37.13 12.49 -10.13
C ILE A 690 -38.61 12.44 -9.76
N ASN A 691 -39.29 11.46 -10.32
CA ASN A 691 -40.70 11.20 -10.15
C ASN A 691 -40.89 9.92 -9.37
N TRP A 692 -42.03 9.77 -8.70
CA TRP A 692 -42.40 8.51 -8.09
C TRP A 692 -43.87 8.20 -8.30
N THR A 693 -44.18 6.91 -8.41
CA THR A 693 -45.55 6.42 -8.57
C THR A 693 -45.79 5.20 -7.68
N LYS A 694 -47.05 5.02 -7.28
CA LYS A 694 -47.49 3.82 -6.55
C LYS A 694 -47.64 2.66 -7.53
N ALA A 695 -47.07 1.52 -7.17
CA ALA A 695 -47.20 0.28 -7.91
C ALA A 695 -47.41 -0.89 -6.96
N SER A 696 -47.50 -2.09 -7.53
CA SER A 696 -47.45 -3.32 -6.77
C SER A 696 -46.64 -4.37 -7.52
N PHE A 697 -46.11 -5.38 -6.85
CA PHE A 697 -45.38 -6.46 -7.50
C PHE A 697 -45.69 -7.80 -6.85
N LYS A 698 -45.43 -8.89 -7.58
CA LYS A 698 -45.61 -10.27 -7.10
C LYS A 698 -44.26 -10.94 -6.89
N ARG A 699 -44.03 -11.53 -5.71
CA ARG A 699 -42.77 -12.23 -5.37
C ARG A 699 -43.06 -13.63 -4.78
N GLY A 700 -42.31 -14.63 -5.23
CA GLY A 700 -42.34 -16.01 -4.71
C GLY A 700 -43.52 -16.88 -5.21
N LEU A 701 -43.49 -18.17 -4.85
CA LEU A 701 -44.45 -19.20 -5.27
C LEU A 701 -45.92 -18.89 -4.92
N PHE A 702 -46.16 -18.10 -3.87
CA PHE A 702 -47.49 -17.85 -3.31
C PHE A 702 -48.20 -16.58 -3.83
N ARG A 703 -47.65 -15.87 -4.83
CA ARG A 703 -48.30 -14.73 -5.55
C ARG A 703 -48.94 -13.65 -4.67
N PHE A 704 -48.41 -13.38 -3.46
CA PHE A 704 -48.85 -12.21 -2.69
C PHE A 704 -48.46 -10.92 -3.42
N GLN A 705 -49.43 -10.01 -3.54
CA GLN A 705 -49.23 -8.70 -4.15
C GLN A 705 -48.74 -7.73 -3.07
N THR A 706 -47.54 -7.19 -3.26
CA THR A 706 -46.92 -6.23 -2.35
C THR A 706 -47.01 -4.84 -2.94
N GLU A 707 -47.50 -3.86 -2.17
CA GLU A 707 -47.51 -2.46 -2.59
C GLU A 707 -46.12 -1.82 -2.48
N ALA A 708 -45.75 -1.00 -3.45
CA ALA A 708 -44.44 -0.36 -3.55
C ALA A 708 -44.51 1.04 -4.14
N ILE A 709 -43.44 1.81 -3.96
CA ILE A 709 -43.16 3.05 -4.66
C ILE A 709 -42.06 2.80 -5.68
N ILE A 710 -42.31 3.20 -6.93
CA ILE A 710 -41.31 3.20 -8.00
C ILE A 710 -40.84 4.63 -8.19
N LYS A 711 -39.55 4.89 -7.98
CA LYS A 711 -38.88 6.17 -8.16
C LYS A 711 -38.02 6.13 -9.43
N PHE A 712 -38.26 7.05 -10.36
CA PHE A 712 -37.67 7.02 -11.71
C PHE A 712 -37.45 8.43 -12.27
N SER A 713 -36.54 8.56 -13.24
CA SER A 713 -36.37 9.80 -14.00
C SER A 713 -37.16 9.73 -15.31
N MET A 714 -37.87 10.81 -15.67
CA MET A 714 -38.59 10.91 -16.95
C MET A 714 -37.67 11.25 -18.14
N SER A 715 -36.35 11.26 -17.95
CA SER A 715 -35.38 11.64 -19.00
C SER A 715 -35.27 10.66 -20.17
N GLY A 716 -36.15 9.66 -20.26
CA GLY A 716 -36.16 8.69 -21.34
C GLY A 716 -36.37 9.24 -22.75
N GLN A 717 -36.64 10.55 -22.89
CA GLN A 717 -36.67 11.26 -24.18
C GLN A 717 -35.37 12.01 -24.52
N SER A 718 -34.40 12.09 -23.60
CA SER A 718 -33.09 12.70 -23.87
C SER A 718 -32.14 11.68 -24.53
N ARG A 719 -31.30 12.14 -25.46
CA ARG A 719 -30.28 11.27 -26.10
C ARG A 719 -29.40 10.61 -25.02
N SER A 720 -29.16 9.31 -25.18
CA SER A 720 -28.15 8.57 -24.41
C SER A 720 -26.83 9.36 -24.40
N GLY A 721 -26.20 9.52 -23.24
CA GLY A 721 -24.98 10.32 -23.08
C GLY A 721 -25.17 11.84 -22.93
N SER A 722 -26.41 12.34 -22.84
CA SER A 722 -26.64 13.75 -22.46
C SER A 722 -26.28 13.99 -20.99
N SER A 723 -25.88 15.22 -20.64
CA SER A 723 -25.56 15.60 -19.26
C SER A 723 -26.68 15.30 -18.27
N HIS A 724 -27.94 15.42 -18.70
CA HIS A 724 -29.11 15.06 -17.91
C HIS A 724 -29.22 13.54 -17.69
N HIS A 725 -28.97 12.73 -18.72
CA HIS A 725 -29.00 11.27 -18.60
C HIS A 725 -27.91 10.77 -17.66
N ILE A 726 -26.69 11.30 -17.78
CA ILE A 726 -25.54 10.96 -16.90
C ILE A 726 -25.83 11.36 -15.45
N ALA A 727 -26.35 12.56 -15.21
CA ALA A 727 -26.69 13.04 -13.87
C ALA A 727 -27.81 12.21 -13.22
N ALA A 728 -28.85 11.87 -13.98
CA ALA A 728 -29.95 11.03 -13.50
C ALA A 728 -29.48 9.61 -13.18
N GLN A 729 -28.65 9.01 -14.06
CA GLN A 729 -28.04 7.71 -13.84
C GLN A 729 -27.18 7.69 -12.58
N SER A 730 -26.33 8.70 -12.41
CA SER A 730 -25.44 8.82 -11.26
C SER A 730 -26.19 8.97 -9.95
N SER A 731 -27.29 9.75 -9.94
CA SER A 731 -28.15 9.93 -8.76
C SER A 731 -28.83 8.62 -8.35
N ILE A 732 -29.37 7.87 -9.31
CA ILE A 732 -30.03 6.58 -9.07
C ILE A 732 -29.02 5.52 -8.59
N LYS A 733 -27.86 5.44 -9.25
CA LYS A 733 -26.72 4.60 -8.86
C LYS A 733 -26.32 4.86 -7.40
N HIS A 734 -26.16 6.14 -7.05
CA HIS A 734 -25.77 6.57 -5.70
C HIS A 734 -26.81 6.18 -4.65
N GLU A 735 -28.08 6.47 -4.89
CA GLU A 735 -29.14 6.18 -3.92
C GLU A 735 -29.32 4.67 -3.69
N ILE A 736 -29.24 3.83 -4.73
CA ILE A 736 -29.27 2.37 -4.59
C ILE A 736 -28.08 1.87 -3.75
N ALA A 737 -26.88 2.39 -4.01
CA ALA A 737 -25.69 2.02 -3.24
C ALA A 737 -25.81 2.38 -1.75
N ILE A 738 -26.46 3.51 -1.43
CA ILE A 738 -26.76 3.88 -0.04
C ILE A 738 -27.84 2.96 0.53
N LEU A 739 -28.95 2.71 -0.16
CA LEU A 739 -30.07 1.95 0.38
C LEU A 739 -29.78 0.46 0.58
N THR A 740 -28.92 -0.15 -0.24
CA THR A 740 -28.57 -1.58 -0.15
C THR A 740 -27.84 -1.97 1.12
N GLN A 741 -27.18 -1.01 1.80
CA GLN A 741 -26.50 -1.23 3.09
C GLN A 741 -27.37 -0.90 4.31
N LEU A 742 -28.61 -0.40 4.12
CA LEU A 742 -29.46 0.05 5.22
C LEU A 742 -30.53 -0.98 5.57
N GLN A 743 -30.55 -1.39 6.85
CA GLN A 743 -31.59 -2.26 7.37
C GLN A 743 -32.06 -1.75 8.75
N HIS A 744 -33.13 -0.96 8.75
CA HIS A 744 -33.65 -0.37 9.97
C HIS A 744 -35.16 -0.09 9.88
N SER A 745 -35.89 -0.24 10.99
CA SER A 745 -37.36 -0.08 11.02
C SER A 745 -37.86 1.34 10.72
N ASN A 746 -36.99 2.34 10.86
CA ASN A 746 -37.27 3.76 10.60
C ASN A 746 -36.63 4.28 9.32
N ILE A 747 -36.27 3.40 8.39
CA ILE A 747 -35.77 3.74 7.05
C ILE A 747 -36.62 2.95 6.05
N CYS A 748 -37.01 3.58 4.94
CA CYS A 748 -37.77 2.91 3.88
C CYS A 748 -36.97 1.75 3.31
N PHE A 749 -37.60 0.57 3.28
CA PHE A 749 -36.96 -0.63 2.76
C PHE A 749 -36.82 -0.57 1.23
N LEU A 750 -35.66 -0.97 0.71
CA LEU A 750 -35.41 -1.17 -0.72
C LEU A 750 -35.85 -2.58 -1.11
N TRP A 751 -36.92 -2.68 -1.91
CA TRP A 751 -37.34 -3.97 -2.45
C TRP A 751 -36.43 -4.45 -3.57
N GLY A 752 -35.91 -3.52 -4.37
CA GLY A 752 -35.13 -3.82 -5.56
C GLY A 752 -35.13 -2.68 -6.57
N TYR A 753 -34.89 -3.03 -7.83
CA TYR A 753 -34.91 -2.12 -8.96
C TYR A 753 -35.71 -2.72 -10.14
N GLU A 754 -36.15 -1.86 -11.05
CA GLU A 754 -36.89 -2.21 -12.26
C GLU A 754 -36.20 -1.60 -13.49
N GLU A 755 -35.77 -2.41 -14.46
CA GLU A 755 -35.05 -1.92 -15.65
C GLU A 755 -36.00 -1.41 -16.74
N ASP A 756 -37.19 -2.00 -16.85
CA ASP A 756 -38.12 -1.80 -17.98
C ASP A 756 -39.29 -0.84 -17.67
N THR A 757 -39.06 0.19 -16.84
CA THR A 757 -40.17 1.09 -16.49
C THR A 757 -40.30 2.23 -17.51
N PHE A 758 -41.43 2.26 -18.23
CA PHE A 758 -41.87 3.38 -19.10
C PHE A 758 -41.15 3.55 -20.45
N GLY A 759 -40.60 2.47 -21.03
CA GLY A 759 -40.12 2.49 -22.42
C GLY A 759 -38.79 3.22 -22.64
N SER A 760 -38.03 3.46 -21.57
CA SER A 760 -36.65 3.94 -21.65
C SER A 760 -35.69 2.86 -21.16
N PRO A 761 -35.03 2.11 -22.07
CA PRO A 761 -34.12 1.03 -21.70
C PRO A 761 -32.80 1.50 -21.07
N SER A 762 -32.64 2.81 -20.78
CA SER A 762 -31.35 3.40 -20.42
C SER A 762 -31.21 3.85 -18.96
N LEU A 763 -32.26 3.82 -18.14
CA LEU A 763 -32.20 4.17 -16.71
C LEU A 763 -33.13 3.29 -15.85
N PRO A 764 -32.59 2.55 -14.85
CA PRO A 764 -33.43 1.74 -13.95
C PRO A 764 -34.21 2.61 -12.96
N ALA A 765 -35.33 2.09 -12.46
CA ALA A 765 -36.14 2.71 -11.41
C ALA A 765 -35.89 2.04 -10.05
N ILE A 766 -35.92 2.82 -8.97
CA ILE A 766 -35.76 2.34 -7.59
C ILE A 766 -37.12 1.90 -7.05
N VAL A 767 -37.23 0.68 -6.54
CA VAL A 767 -38.47 0.13 -5.96
C VAL A 767 -38.33 0.08 -4.44
N THR A 768 -39.09 0.92 -3.73
CA THR A 768 -39.07 1.04 -2.27
C THR A 768 -40.44 0.74 -1.64
N GLU A 769 -40.46 0.56 -0.33
CA GLU A 769 -41.67 0.34 0.46
C GLU A 769 -42.73 1.46 0.28
N PHE A 770 -44.00 1.09 0.14
CA PHE A 770 -45.12 2.03 0.17
C PHE A 770 -45.59 2.33 1.60
N SER A 771 -45.70 3.61 1.91
CA SER A 771 -46.19 4.13 3.19
C SER A 771 -47.55 4.84 2.98
N PRO A 772 -48.69 4.22 3.40
CA PRO A 772 -50.02 4.69 3.02
C PRO A 772 -50.47 5.99 3.68
N ASN A 773 -49.84 6.38 4.80
CA ASN A 773 -50.16 7.63 5.48
C ASN A 773 -49.46 8.85 4.86
N GLY A 774 -48.70 8.66 3.76
CA GLY A 774 -48.09 9.74 3.00
C GLY A 774 -46.86 10.33 3.68
N THR A 775 -46.53 11.56 3.31
CA THR A 775 -45.41 12.30 3.90
C THR A 775 -45.75 12.73 5.34
N LEU A 776 -44.73 13.04 6.14
CA LEU A 776 -44.94 13.51 7.50
C LEU A 776 -45.84 14.76 7.54
N ARG A 777 -45.67 15.69 6.58
CA ARG A 777 -46.54 16.85 6.39
C ARG A 777 -47.99 16.45 6.17
N GLU A 778 -48.25 15.55 5.22
CA GLU A 778 -49.60 15.11 4.88
C GLU A 778 -50.28 14.42 6.07
N TYR A 779 -49.51 13.61 6.80
CA TYR A 779 -49.99 12.92 7.99
C TYR A 779 -50.40 13.89 9.11
N LEU A 780 -49.56 14.88 9.42
CA LEU A 780 -49.85 15.91 10.43
C LEU A 780 -51.04 16.79 10.04
N ASN A 781 -51.16 17.15 8.75
CA ASN A 781 -52.28 17.94 8.24
C ASN A 781 -53.62 17.19 8.36
N ARG A 782 -53.63 15.87 8.16
CA ARG A 782 -54.83 15.03 8.31
C ARG A 782 -55.15 14.71 9.77
N ARG A 783 -54.15 14.72 10.65
CA ARG A 783 -54.25 14.32 12.06
C ARG A 783 -53.94 15.49 13.01
N TYR A 784 -54.77 16.53 12.93
CA TYR A 784 -54.68 17.70 13.82
C TYR A 784 -54.94 17.33 15.30
N ASP A 785 -55.57 16.18 15.55
CA ASP A 785 -55.91 15.60 16.85
C ASP A 785 -54.74 14.91 17.57
N LEU A 786 -53.54 14.82 16.97
CA LEU A 786 -52.40 14.13 17.59
C LEU A 786 -51.97 14.78 18.90
N ASN A 787 -52.11 14.02 19.98
CA ASN A 787 -51.63 14.39 21.31
C ASN A 787 -50.08 14.36 21.40
N THR A 788 -49.55 14.95 22.46
CA THR A 788 -48.11 15.05 22.72
C THR A 788 -47.38 13.69 22.64
N PRO A 789 -47.85 12.61 23.29
CA PRO A 789 -47.18 11.30 23.19
C PRO A 789 -47.04 10.78 21.75
N ALA A 790 -48.08 10.93 20.92
CA ALA A 790 -48.02 10.50 19.52
C ALA A 790 -47.02 11.31 18.70
N ARG A 791 -46.91 12.62 18.96
CA ARG A 791 -45.92 13.51 18.33
C ARG A 791 -44.49 13.17 18.76
N LEU A 792 -44.27 12.89 20.05
CA LEU A 792 -42.98 12.41 20.55
C LEU A 792 -42.60 11.05 19.94
N LEU A 793 -43.57 10.17 19.69
CA LEU A 793 -43.31 8.89 19.03
C LEU A 793 -42.84 9.06 17.57
N LEU A 794 -43.46 9.98 16.82
CA LEU A 794 -43.00 10.33 15.47
C LEU A 794 -41.57 10.86 15.49
N MET A 795 -41.24 11.75 16.43
CA MET A 795 -39.86 12.25 16.55
C MET A 795 -38.89 11.13 16.93
N LYS A 796 -39.25 10.30 17.90
CA LYS A 796 -38.43 9.15 18.32
C LYS A 796 -38.10 8.24 17.14
N ASN A 797 -39.05 8.05 16.23
CA ASN A 797 -38.83 7.28 15.00
C ASN A 797 -37.80 7.95 14.07
N VAL A 798 -37.91 9.27 13.85
CA VAL A 798 -36.95 10.04 13.06
C VAL A 798 -35.55 9.97 13.67
N LEU A 799 -35.41 10.22 14.98
CA LEU A 799 -34.14 10.17 15.69
C LEU A 799 -33.48 8.81 15.63
N LYS A 800 -34.25 7.71 15.79
CA LYS A 800 -33.71 6.36 15.60
C LYS A 800 -33.16 6.13 14.19
N GLY A 801 -33.82 6.67 13.16
CA GLY A 801 -33.33 6.59 11.79
C GLY A 801 -32.01 7.36 11.61
N VAL A 802 -31.94 8.60 12.08
CA VAL A 802 -30.74 9.44 11.98
C VAL A 802 -29.58 8.87 12.79
N ASP A 803 -29.84 8.38 14.00
CA ASP A 803 -28.86 7.75 14.87
C ASP A 803 -28.28 6.46 14.27
N TYR A 804 -29.13 5.65 13.64
CA TYR A 804 -28.67 4.48 12.90
C TYR A 804 -27.70 4.86 11.77
N LEU A 805 -28.05 5.87 10.97
CA LEU A 805 -27.20 6.37 9.88
C LEU A 805 -25.86 6.91 10.40
N HIS A 806 -25.88 7.61 11.54
CA HIS A 806 -24.70 8.29 12.07
C HIS A 806 -23.71 7.34 12.73
N GLU A 807 -24.20 6.37 13.49
CA GLU A 807 -23.38 5.61 14.45
C GLU A 807 -23.36 4.09 14.19
N HIS A 808 -24.35 3.54 13.46
CA HIS A 808 -24.58 2.08 13.43
C HIS A 808 -24.38 1.42 12.05
N VAL A 809 -24.06 2.20 11.01
CA VAL A 809 -23.76 1.66 9.68
C VAL A 809 -22.31 1.16 9.64
N THR A 810 -22.12 -0.14 9.44
CA THR A 810 -20.81 -0.81 9.54
C THR A 810 -19.77 -0.32 8.53
N GLN A 811 -20.22 0.15 7.37
CA GLN A 811 -19.36 0.61 6.29
C GLN A 811 -18.81 2.02 6.56
N GLY A 812 -19.46 2.80 7.43
CA GLY A 812 -19.12 4.19 7.75
C GLY A 812 -20.36 5.05 7.94
N THR A 813 -20.20 6.16 8.65
CA THR A 813 -21.26 7.14 8.94
C THR A 813 -21.88 7.69 7.66
N ILE A 814 -23.22 7.70 7.62
CA ILE A 814 -24.00 8.28 6.52
C ILE A 814 -24.70 9.55 7.00
N VAL A 815 -24.55 10.62 6.24
CA VAL A 815 -25.29 11.88 6.38
C VAL A 815 -26.40 11.86 5.36
N HIS A 816 -27.64 12.09 5.79
CA HIS A 816 -28.79 12.11 4.89
C HIS A 816 -28.75 13.29 3.94
N GLY A 817 -28.43 14.49 4.44
CA GLY A 817 -28.12 15.68 3.65
C GLY A 817 -29.31 16.50 3.13
N ASN A 818 -30.54 16.05 3.36
CA ASN A 818 -31.75 16.76 2.92
C ASN A 818 -32.98 16.42 3.79
N LEU A 819 -32.85 16.38 5.12
CA LEU A 819 -33.96 16.04 6.00
C LEU A 819 -35.03 17.14 6.03
N ASN A 820 -36.28 16.79 5.70
CA ASN A 820 -37.46 17.66 5.78
C ASN A 820 -38.75 16.83 5.92
N MET A 821 -39.86 17.49 6.29
CA MET A 821 -41.14 16.81 6.52
C MET A 821 -41.99 16.62 5.27
N ASP A 822 -41.62 17.28 4.17
CA ASP A 822 -42.42 17.31 2.94
C ASP A 822 -42.06 16.16 2.00
N LYS A 823 -40.83 15.66 2.04
CA LYS A 823 -40.30 14.69 1.09
C LYS A 823 -39.49 13.57 1.74
N SER A 824 -38.70 13.88 2.77
CA SER A 824 -37.68 12.95 3.29
C SER A 824 -38.21 11.99 4.35
N ILE A 825 -39.45 12.20 4.83
CA ILE A 825 -40.06 11.38 5.87
C ILE A 825 -41.47 10.99 5.45
N VAL A 826 -41.77 9.70 5.53
CA VAL A 826 -43.10 9.12 5.32
C VAL A 826 -43.58 8.38 6.56
N VAL A 827 -44.90 8.18 6.66
CA VAL A 827 -45.51 7.49 7.78
C VAL A 827 -46.17 6.20 7.29
N ASP A 828 -45.83 5.08 7.91
CA ASP A 828 -46.39 3.79 7.55
C ASP A 828 -47.82 3.60 8.11
N LYS A 829 -48.46 2.47 7.79
CA LYS A 829 -49.83 2.15 8.24
C LYS A 829 -50.02 2.10 9.76
N ASN A 830 -48.94 1.89 10.51
CA ASN A 830 -48.95 1.79 11.96
C ASN A 830 -48.59 3.13 12.64
N GLY A 831 -48.41 4.20 11.86
CA GLY A 831 -48.00 5.51 12.38
C GLY A 831 -46.50 5.61 12.63
N VAL A 832 -45.68 4.70 12.09
CA VAL A 832 -44.21 4.74 12.26
C VAL A 832 -43.61 5.66 11.20
N ALA A 833 -42.82 6.64 11.63
CA ALA A 833 -42.08 7.51 10.71
C ALA A 833 -40.83 6.81 10.15
N LYS A 834 -40.60 6.96 8.84
CA LYS A 834 -39.50 6.34 8.10
C LYS A 834 -38.78 7.36 7.20
N LEU A 835 -37.45 7.33 7.20
CA LEU A 835 -36.60 8.16 6.34
C LEU A 835 -36.54 7.61 4.91
N ARG A 836 -36.49 8.51 3.92
CA ARG A 836 -36.37 8.20 2.48
C ARG A 836 -35.65 9.32 1.73
N ASN A 837 -35.37 9.10 0.44
CA ASN A 837 -34.75 10.05 -0.49
C ASN A 837 -33.28 10.33 -0.13
N PHE A 838 -32.43 9.31 -0.38
CA PHE A 838 -31.00 9.31 -0.05
C PHE A 838 -30.13 9.81 -1.23
N GLU A 839 -30.71 10.46 -2.22
CA GLU A 839 -29.98 10.97 -3.41
C GLU A 839 -28.87 11.98 -3.09
N PHE A 840 -28.92 12.63 -1.93
CA PHE A 840 -27.95 13.64 -1.48
C PHE A 840 -27.06 13.15 -0.33
N SER A 841 -27.10 11.85 -0.03
CA SER A 841 -26.43 11.34 1.17
C SER A 841 -24.92 11.22 0.99
N PHE A 842 -24.17 11.60 2.00
CA PHE A 842 -22.71 11.44 2.06
C PHE A 842 -22.35 10.28 2.97
N GLN A 843 -21.28 9.54 2.68
CA GLN A 843 -20.79 8.47 3.54
C GLN A 843 -19.30 8.65 3.81
N TYR A 844 -18.87 8.59 5.08
CA TYR A 844 -17.48 8.70 5.49
C TYR A 844 -17.08 7.65 6.54
N LYS A 845 -15.79 7.29 6.58
CA LYS A 845 -15.19 6.39 7.56
C LYS A 845 -14.25 7.16 8.46
N HIS A 846 -14.48 7.12 9.76
CA HIS A 846 -13.53 7.68 10.73
C HIS A 846 -12.23 6.87 10.70
N THR A 847 -11.07 7.53 10.59
CA THR A 847 -9.76 6.88 10.70
C THR A 847 -9.16 7.12 12.08
N GLU A 848 -8.47 6.11 12.64
CA GLU A 848 -7.74 6.20 13.92
C GLU A 848 -6.45 7.04 13.82
N SER A 849 -6.42 8.08 12.97
CA SER A 849 -5.27 8.97 12.91
C SER A 849 -5.30 9.93 14.11
N LEU A 850 -4.12 10.29 14.62
CA LEU A 850 -3.93 11.26 15.71
C LEU A 850 -4.56 12.65 15.45
N TYR A 851 -5.07 12.89 14.23
CA TYR A 851 -5.65 14.16 13.78
C TYR A 851 -7.15 14.08 13.45
N GLY A 852 -7.81 12.93 13.64
CA GLY A 852 -9.28 12.84 13.55
C GLY A 852 -9.88 13.00 12.14
N VAL A 853 -9.13 12.71 11.07
CA VAL A 853 -9.60 12.89 9.68
C VAL A 853 -10.51 11.72 9.26
N ALA A 854 -11.70 12.03 8.72
CA ALA A 854 -12.62 11.05 8.15
C ALA A 854 -12.36 10.85 6.64
N THR A 855 -12.28 9.61 6.18
CA THR A 855 -12.14 9.26 4.75
C THR A 855 -13.52 9.23 4.10
N LEU A 856 -13.74 10.03 3.05
CA LEU A 856 -14.98 9.98 2.27
C LEU A 856 -15.09 8.65 1.50
N ILE A 857 -16.19 7.93 1.68
CA ILE A 857 -16.49 6.67 1.02
C ILE A 857 -17.40 6.89 -0.19
N ARG A 858 -18.45 7.71 -0.02
CA ARG A 858 -19.42 8.01 -1.08
C ARG A 858 -19.89 9.46 -0.98
N ALA A 859 -20.04 10.11 -2.13
CA ALA A 859 -20.69 11.41 -2.23
C ALA A 859 -21.58 11.47 -3.46
N PRO A 860 -22.71 12.20 -3.38
CA PRO A 860 -23.60 12.36 -4.51
C PRO A 860 -22.94 13.24 -5.57
N VAL A 861 -23.21 12.94 -6.85
CA VAL A 861 -22.80 13.80 -7.98
C VAL A 861 -23.53 15.15 -7.97
N LEU A 862 -24.64 15.24 -7.23
CA LEU A 862 -25.49 16.41 -7.15
C LEU A 862 -25.61 16.91 -5.71
N ALA A 863 -25.63 18.23 -5.54
CA ALA A 863 -25.88 18.86 -4.25
C ALA A 863 -27.37 19.23 -4.10
N PRO A 864 -27.93 19.21 -2.86
CA PRO A 864 -29.27 19.69 -2.61
C PRO A 864 -29.35 21.20 -2.83
N ALA A 865 -30.47 21.67 -3.39
CA ALA A 865 -30.72 23.11 -3.47
C ALA A 865 -30.82 23.71 -2.05
N PRO A 866 -30.37 24.95 -1.84
CA PRO A 866 -30.50 25.61 -0.54
C PRO A 866 -31.94 25.65 -0.08
N SER A 867 -32.17 25.31 1.18
CA SER A 867 -33.49 25.25 1.76
C SER A 867 -33.49 25.84 3.15
N ARG A 868 -34.69 26.18 3.64
CA ARG A 868 -34.93 26.64 5.01
C ARG A 868 -34.59 25.59 6.09
N TRP A 869 -34.28 24.36 5.69
CA TRP A 869 -33.90 23.26 6.59
C TRP A 869 -32.39 23.18 6.83
N HIS A 870 -31.59 23.92 6.07
CA HIS A 870 -30.13 23.91 6.18
C HIS A 870 -29.63 24.83 7.29
N PRO A 871 -28.46 24.51 7.89
CA PRO A 871 -27.87 25.29 8.97
C PRO A 871 -27.06 26.51 8.48
N PRO A 872 -26.70 27.46 9.37
CA PRO A 872 -25.93 28.67 9.05
C PRO A 872 -24.61 28.42 8.32
N GLU A 873 -23.87 27.39 8.70
CA GLU A 873 -22.60 27.04 8.04
C GLU A 873 -22.76 26.68 6.55
N MET A 874 -23.99 26.43 6.09
CA MET A 874 -24.27 26.21 4.66
C MET A 874 -24.34 27.50 3.83
N PHE A 875 -24.36 28.67 4.48
CA PHE A 875 -24.65 29.99 3.89
C PHE A 875 -23.61 31.06 4.24
N VAL A 876 -22.44 30.67 4.77
CA VAL A 876 -21.35 31.61 5.03
C VAL A 876 -20.70 31.98 3.70
N GLU A 877 -20.74 33.27 3.34
CA GLU A 877 -19.96 33.82 2.22
C GLU A 877 -18.50 33.97 2.65
N GLU A 878 -17.74 32.87 2.69
CA GLU A 878 -16.29 32.98 2.60
C GLU A 878 -15.92 33.24 1.13
N SER A 879 -15.16 34.31 0.94
CA SER A 879 -14.67 34.84 -0.34
C SER A 879 -13.97 33.75 -1.17
N GLY A 880 -14.72 33.00 -1.98
CA GLY A 880 -14.16 32.10 -2.98
C GLY A 880 -14.85 30.75 -3.18
N SER A 881 -15.96 30.77 -3.90
CA SER A 881 -16.32 29.78 -4.93
C SER A 881 -16.92 28.38 -4.63
N ASP A 882 -16.92 27.80 -3.43
CA ASP A 882 -17.45 26.43 -3.23
C ASP A 882 -18.58 26.33 -2.19
N TRP A 883 -19.50 25.37 -2.39
CA TRP A 883 -20.58 25.05 -1.45
C TRP A 883 -20.01 24.20 -0.29
N PRO A 884 -20.32 24.49 0.99
CA PRO A 884 -19.84 23.71 2.14
C PRO A 884 -20.28 22.23 2.11
N LEU A 885 -19.37 21.35 2.56
CA LEU A 885 -19.57 19.89 2.63
C LEU A 885 -20.65 19.54 3.68
N LEU A 886 -21.59 18.65 3.33
CA LEU A 886 -22.58 18.15 4.27
C LEU A 886 -21.94 17.24 5.31
N THR A 887 -22.24 17.48 6.59
CA THR A 887 -21.74 16.68 7.72
C THR A 887 -22.90 16.18 8.57
N ARG A 888 -22.63 15.29 9.53
CA ARG A 888 -23.66 14.89 10.50
C ARG A 888 -24.33 16.07 11.19
N TYR A 889 -23.61 17.18 11.37
CA TYR A 889 -24.13 18.39 11.99
C TYR A 889 -25.22 19.05 11.15
N THR A 890 -25.16 18.91 9.82
CA THR A 890 -26.20 19.36 8.90
C THR A 890 -27.52 18.63 9.16
N ASP A 891 -27.47 17.30 9.32
CA ASP A 891 -28.65 16.51 9.68
C ASP A 891 -29.17 16.85 11.07
N LEU A 892 -28.29 17.09 12.04
CA LEU A 892 -28.69 17.42 13.42
C LEU A 892 -29.45 18.75 13.49
N TRP A 893 -29.03 19.76 12.73
CA TRP A 893 -29.79 21.02 12.62
C TRP A 893 -31.18 20.81 12.03
N ALA A 894 -31.26 20.09 10.90
CA ALA A 894 -32.54 19.77 10.25
C ALA A 894 -33.43 18.92 11.16
N THR A 895 -32.84 18.06 11.99
CA THR A 895 -33.54 17.27 13.02
C THR A 895 -34.13 18.17 14.11
N GLY A 896 -33.43 19.22 14.55
CA GLY A 896 -34.00 20.24 15.43
C GLY A 896 -35.18 20.97 14.77
N CYS A 897 -35.06 21.28 13.48
CA CYS A 897 -36.15 21.88 12.70
C CYS A 897 -37.39 20.98 12.65
N LEU A 898 -37.19 19.68 12.40
CA LEU A 898 -38.25 18.66 12.37
C LEU A 898 -38.91 18.50 13.74
N LEU A 899 -38.13 18.56 14.82
CA LEU A 899 -38.63 18.44 16.18
C LEU A 899 -39.68 19.51 16.49
N VAL A 900 -39.40 20.78 16.19
CA VAL A 900 -40.38 21.86 16.38
C VAL A 900 -41.51 21.75 15.36
N ALA A 901 -41.22 21.43 14.10
CA ALA A 901 -42.22 21.31 13.04
C ALA A 901 -43.27 20.22 13.34
N ILE A 902 -42.88 19.11 13.97
CA ILE A 902 -43.82 18.05 14.38
C ILE A 902 -44.84 18.55 15.40
N PHE A 903 -44.50 19.55 16.22
CA PHE A 903 -45.40 20.12 17.23
C PHE A 903 -46.20 21.31 16.73
N SER A 904 -45.56 22.19 15.95
CA SER A 904 -46.15 23.43 15.46
C SER A 904 -46.90 23.27 14.13
N ASN A 905 -46.52 22.25 13.34
CA ASN A 905 -46.83 22.11 11.92
C ASN A 905 -46.38 23.32 11.06
N LEU A 906 -45.49 24.15 11.59
CA LEU A 906 -44.87 25.27 10.87
C LEU A 906 -43.57 24.80 10.22
N GLU A 907 -43.21 25.45 9.13
CA GLU A 907 -41.87 25.33 8.55
C GLU A 907 -40.89 26.27 9.23
N PRO A 908 -39.57 25.99 9.12
CA PRO A 908 -38.53 26.94 9.51
C PRO A 908 -38.78 28.31 8.85
N TYR A 909 -38.66 29.39 9.63
CA TYR A 909 -38.85 30.76 9.16
C TYR A 909 -40.20 30.98 8.44
N SER A 910 -41.27 30.33 8.93
CA SER A 910 -42.60 30.39 8.33
C SER A 910 -43.09 31.82 8.08
N GLY A 911 -43.65 32.06 6.89
CA GLY A 911 -44.15 33.38 6.48
C GLY A 911 -43.09 34.32 5.89
N ILE A 912 -41.84 33.87 5.76
CA ILE A 912 -40.73 34.63 5.17
C ILE A 912 -40.36 34.01 3.82
N ASP A 913 -40.04 34.87 2.84
CA ASP A 913 -39.59 34.45 1.51
C ASP A 913 -38.16 33.88 1.53
N LEU A 914 -37.87 32.91 0.67
CA LEU A 914 -36.61 32.17 0.69
C LEU A 914 -35.34 33.05 0.65
N PRO A 915 -35.26 34.13 -0.14
CA PRO A 915 -34.10 35.03 -0.10
C PRO A 915 -33.87 35.67 1.28
N ALA A 916 -34.92 36.17 1.93
CA ALA A 916 -34.80 36.75 3.27
C ALA A 916 -34.54 35.68 4.34
N VAL A 917 -35.04 34.45 4.15
CA VAL A 917 -34.69 33.30 5.00
C VAL A 917 -33.19 33.04 4.96
N PHE A 918 -32.56 33.06 3.78
CA PHE A 918 -31.12 32.84 3.67
C PHE A 918 -30.31 33.91 4.39
N SER A 919 -30.71 35.19 4.29
CA SER A 919 -30.09 36.27 5.07
C SER A 919 -30.15 36.01 6.57
N ARG A 920 -31.32 35.61 7.09
CA ARG A 920 -31.51 35.32 8.51
C ARG A 920 -30.70 34.11 8.98
N ILE A 921 -30.60 33.08 8.14
CA ILE A 921 -29.75 31.91 8.41
C ILE A 921 -28.28 32.33 8.49
N SER A 922 -27.80 33.18 7.56
CA SER A 922 -26.44 33.73 7.59
C SER A 922 -26.17 34.58 8.84
N ASP A 923 -27.18 35.30 9.33
CA ASP A 923 -27.14 36.06 10.59
C ASP A 923 -27.24 35.16 11.85
N LYS A 924 -27.23 33.83 11.67
CA LYS A 924 -27.36 32.81 12.72
C LYS A 924 -28.65 32.92 13.54
N GLU A 925 -29.71 33.47 12.94
CA GLU A 925 -31.04 33.50 13.57
C GLU A 925 -31.59 32.08 13.69
N LYS A 926 -32.21 31.74 14.82
CA LYS A 926 -32.80 30.42 15.02
C LYS A 926 -34.01 30.19 14.09
N PRO A 927 -34.29 28.94 13.69
CA PRO A 927 -35.35 28.64 12.71
C PRO A 927 -36.79 28.96 13.15
N TYR A 928 -37.03 29.08 14.45
CA TYR A 928 -38.34 29.33 15.04
C TYR A 928 -38.23 30.30 16.23
N SER A 929 -39.33 30.99 16.54
CA SER A 929 -39.49 31.71 17.81
C SER A 929 -39.88 30.75 18.94
N ARG A 930 -39.64 31.15 20.19
CA ARG A 930 -39.97 30.33 21.38
C ARG A 930 -41.44 29.92 21.43
N ASP A 931 -42.33 30.76 20.93
CA ASP A 931 -43.78 30.55 20.95
C ASP A 931 -44.25 29.48 19.96
N ALA A 932 -43.39 29.05 19.03
CA ALA A 932 -43.71 28.02 18.06
C ALA A 932 -43.92 26.63 18.69
N CYS A 933 -43.35 26.36 19.89
CA CYS A 933 -43.52 25.07 20.57
C CYS A 933 -43.80 25.25 22.07
N ALA A 934 -45.04 24.97 22.50
CA ALA A 934 -45.42 25.10 23.90
C ALA A 934 -44.69 24.09 24.83
N HIS A 935 -44.22 22.95 24.31
CA HIS A 935 -43.59 21.90 25.11
C HIS A 935 -42.14 22.25 25.47
N GLN A 936 -41.89 22.62 26.73
CA GLN A 936 -40.59 23.13 27.19
C GLN A 936 -39.43 22.15 26.95
N GLY A 937 -39.61 20.86 27.22
CA GLY A 937 -38.56 19.86 27.00
C GLY A 937 -38.19 19.67 25.53
N VAL A 938 -39.17 19.82 24.63
CA VAL A 938 -38.97 19.65 23.18
C VAL A 938 -38.20 20.83 22.62
N TRP A 939 -38.56 22.05 23.07
CA TRP A 939 -37.82 23.25 22.74
C TRP A 939 -36.36 23.18 23.20
N ALA A 940 -36.12 22.72 24.44
CA ALA A 940 -34.76 22.62 24.99
C ALA A 940 -33.85 21.67 24.18
N VAL A 941 -34.38 20.54 23.70
CA VAL A 941 -33.66 19.62 22.81
C VAL A 941 -33.38 20.28 21.46
N ALA A 942 -34.37 20.96 20.87
CA ALA A 942 -34.20 21.67 19.60
C ALA A 942 -33.13 22.76 19.68
N GLU A 943 -33.08 23.53 20.78
CA GLU A 943 -32.05 24.55 20.98
C GLU A 943 -30.63 23.98 21.04
N ARG A 944 -30.45 22.80 21.63
CA ARG A 944 -29.16 22.11 21.64
C ARG A 944 -28.77 21.58 20.26
N LEU A 945 -29.76 21.13 19.46
CA LEU A 945 -29.53 20.74 18.07
C LEU A 945 -29.20 21.94 17.16
N TRP A 946 -29.58 23.15 17.55
CA TRP A 946 -29.24 24.41 16.88
C TRP A 946 -28.09 25.17 17.55
N GLY A 947 -27.12 24.45 18.13
CA GLY A 947 -25.93 25.04 18.72
C GLY A 947 -25.21 26.02 17.79
N ASN A 948 -24.65 27.08 18.38
CA ASN A 948 -24.00 28.19 17.66
C ASN A 948 -22.74 27.74 16.90
N SER A 949 -22.05 26.72 17.41
CA SER A 949 -21.01 25.97 16.71
C SER A 949 -21.51 24.58 16.34
N THR A 950 -20.97 23.98 15.28
CA THR A 950 -21.26 22.59 14.89
C THR A 950 -20.93 21.62 16.02
N MET A 951 -19.84 21.85 16.76
CA MET A 951 -19.39 21.01 17.88
C MET A 951 -20.28 21.12 19.13
N ASP A 952 -21.09 22.16 19.24
CA ASP A 952 -22.01 22.34 20.38
C ASP A 952 -23.29 21.49 20.22
N ARG A 953 -23.52 20.93 19.03
CA ARG A 953 -24.74 20.19 18.73
C ARG A 953 -24.69 18.81 19.36
N ILE A 954 -25.74 18.48 20.12
CA ILE A 954 -25.89 17.13 20.69
C ILE A 954 -26.08 16.09 19.57
N SER A 955 -25.58 14.87 19.82
CA SER A 955 -25.76 13.76 18.87
C SER A 955 -27.22 13.29 18.80
N ALA A 956 -27.55 12.57 17.72
CA ALA A 956 -28.88 11.97 17.54
C ALA A 956 -29.21 10.98 18.68
N SER A 957 -28.24 10.15 19.09
CA SER A 957 -28.31 9.29 20.29
C SER A 957 -28.71 10.08 21.54
N LYS A 958 -28.06 11.22 21.80
CA LYS A 958 -28.34 12.01 23.01
C LYS A 958 -29.73 12.66 22.96
N ALA A 959 -30.11 13.22 21.81
CA ALA A 959 -31.46 13.75 21.61
C ALA A 959 -32.52 12.65 21.77
N LEU A 960 -32.24 11.43 21.31
CA LEU A 960 -33.14 10.27 21.48
C LEU A 960 -33.31 9.87 22.94
N GLU A 961 -32.24 9.88 23.74
CA GLU A 961 -32.27 9.63 25.18
C GLU A 961 -33.21 10.61 25.89
N GLU A 962 -33.03 11.91 25.66
CA GLU A 962 -33.82 12.97 26.30
C GLU A 962 -35.30 12.93 25.88
N ILE A 963 -35.59 12.66 24.60
CA ILE A 963 -36.97 12.45 24.15
C ILE A 963 -37.60 11.23 24.82
N ASN A 964 -36.85 10.15 25.04
CA ASN A 964 -37.36 8.99 25.79
C ASN A 964 -37.65 9.32 27.25
N GLU A 965 -36.88 10.22 27.88
CA GLU A 965 -37.15 10.69 29.23
C GLU A 965 -38.44 11.50 29.29
N TYR A 966 -38.69 12.41 28.34
CA TYR A 966 -39.95 13.16 28.28
C TYR A 966 -41.18 12.32 27.94
N MET A 967 -40.99 11.13 27.36
CA MET A 967 -42.07 10.16 27.12
C MET A 967 -42.43 9.33 28.36
N LYS A 968 -41.51 9.19 29.32
CA LYS A 968 -41.75 8.50 30.59
C LYS A 968 -42.46 9.46 31.55
#